data_AF-A0A929NHS1-F1
#
_entry.id   AF-A0A929NHS1-F1
#
_cell.length_a   1.000
_cell.length_b   1.000
_cell.length_c   1.000
_cell.angle_alpha   90.00
_cell.angle_beta   90.00
_cell.angle_gamma   90.00
#
_symmetry.space_group_name_H-M   'P 1'
#
loop_
_entity.id
_entity.type
_entity.pdbx_description
1 polymer ?
#
loop_
_entity_poly.entity_id
_entity_poly.type
_entity_poly.pdbx_seq_one_letter_code
_entity_poly.pdbx_strand_id
1 'polypeptide(L)'
;MKKEFETVINCLISNGEKEPLTGIDIAEQFRPEETTREATFRNLNAAFLISLCGSSHPLYSEAEHFIKDLKKQPDWKDAIDFFCRCRSLIIEEIEERCTEDRDFRESLDQLCLWVKDPRNLNNRTETIKKVREVFFPEGVSLFEQREDKINALRKKRTIRITRSNPAPIKDPANEILFTSNVLLTVPSPTTRIDNLALPEHMKSRLHEIMREPQIYWYDHPIQIGVETEKNEVVYGLKGLDQAVEFEKKKGVVEKDTKVHCVLSVSVTHAGLHDMARAYLEDVLRKEKSIKHLNVYILTESDADTLIDEILNPAAMHYLDSKDEDLLHKIIGVDGEYGRHYTFLKAISAFWQVFINSDVRGTFKIDLDQVFPQNELVRETGASAFEHFRTPLWGAEGLDENDNRIELGMIAGALVNEEDIGRSLFTPDVSFPGKNICGNEWIFYSPLPQALSTEAEMMTRYGEGELNGRDRCIQRVHVTGGTCGILVESLRRYRPFTPTFIGRAEDQAYILSVLLKEKSGNLRYAHEAGLIMRHDKKSFAGEAIKSAHTGKLIGDYTRILLFSYYAKALPWSVEQTKDIIDPFTGCFVSYIPFTVVSLRLALRGASFFKDGKPNEGFDLLQMGTNRLHKIINKLSETSNPLRERFRKEEKAWNIFYDLLDKVEEGLQRGDPFALDLKEKAKELIKTSEIDLGTLSGH
;
A
#
# COMPACT_ATOMS: atom_id res chain seq x y z
N MET A 1 -11.01 8.54 33.82
CA MET A 1 -10.59 7.99 32.52
C MET A 1 -9.17 7.42 32.54
N LYS A 2 -8.16 8.19 32.96
CA LYS A 2 -6.78 7.68 33.09
C LYS A 2 -6.66 6.42 33.94
N LYS A 3 -7.32 6.36 35.11
CA LYS A 3 -7.27 5.19 36.02
C LYS A 3 -7.92 3.94 35.42
N GLU A 4 -8.99 4.12 34.67
CA GLU A 4 -9.69 3.06 33.97
C GLU A 4 -8.79 2.46 32.88
N PHE A 5 -8.14 3.31 32.08
CA PHE A 5 -7.14 2.89 31.11
C PHE A 5 -5.95 2.17 31.77
N GLU A 6 -5.36 2.74 32.82
CA GLU A 6 -4.28 2.11 33.61
C GLU A 6 -4.68 0.71 34.11
N THR A 7 -5.93 0.52 34.55
CA THR A 7 -6.45 -0.79 34.99
C THR A 7 -6.49 -1.80 33.84
N VAL A 8 -6.92 -1.37 32.65
CA VAL A 8 -6.97 -2.22 31.45
C VAL A 8 -5.55 -2.62 31.03
N ILE A 9 -4.60 -1.68 30.99
CA ILE A 9 -3.21 -1.98 30.63
C ILE A 9 -2.57 -2.97 31.62
N ASN A 10 -2.78 -2.80 32.94
CA ASN A 10 -2.32 -3.75 33.95
C ASN A 10 -2.77 -5.19 33.67
N CYS A 11 -4.02 -5.37 33.22
CA CYS A 11 -4.54 -6.71 32.90
C CYS A 11 -3.98 -7.28 31.60
N LEU A 12 -3.59 -6.42 30.66
CA LEU A 12 -3.00 -6.85 29.39
C LEU A 12 -1.60 -7.44 29.56
N ILE A 13 -0.76 -6.89 30.44
CA ILE A 13 0.68 -7.23 30.56
C ILE A 13 1.12 -7.78 31.93
N SER A 14 0.17 -7.96 32.85
CA SER A 14 0.38 -8.46 34.22
C SER A 14 1.27 -7.58 35.10
N ASN A 15 1.12 -7.78 36.41
CA ASN A 15 1.96 -7.24 37.48
C ASN A 15 2.76 -8.35 38.21
N GLY A 16 2.80 -9.57 37.66
CA GLY A 16 3.45 -10.75 38.26
C GLY A 16 2.55 -11.63 39.14
N GLU A 17 1.28 -11.25 39.38
CA GLU A 17 0.36 -12.02 40.24
C GLU A 17 -0.66 -12.87 39.46
N LYS A 18 -0.93 -12.52 38.21
CA LYS A 18 -1.95 -13.17 37.36
C LYS A 18 -1.43 -13.41 35.94
N GLU A 19 -2.00 -14.38 35.25
CA GLU A 19 -1.68 -14.60 33.84
C GLU A 19 -2.14 -13.39 32.99
N PRO A 20 -1.23 -12.72 32.25
CA PRO A 20 -1.57 -11.58 31.41
C PRO A 20 -2.44 -12.00 30.22
N LEU A 21 -3.41 -11.15 29.83
CA LEU A 21 -4.25 -11.43 28.65
C LEU A 21 -3.43 -11.61 27.37
N THR A 22 -2.41 -10.77 27.19
CA THR A 22 -1.51 -10.84 26.03
C THR A 22 -0.54 -12.02 26.08
N GLY A 23 -0.42 -12.68 27.25
CA GLY A 23 0.59 -13.69 27.54
C GLY A 23 1.98 -13.09 27.79
N ILE A 24 2.14 -11.77 27.89
CA ILE A 24 3.42 -11.10 28.17
C ILE A 24 3.46 -10.73 29.64
N ASP A 25 4.34 -11.34 30.43
CA ASP A 25 4.64 -10.88 31.80
C ASP A 25 5.73 -9.81 31.71
N ILE A 26 5.34 -8.54 31.89
CA ILE A 26 6.29 -7.44 31.74
C ILE A 26 7.22 -7.30 32.94
N ALA A 27 6.81 -7.76 34.12
CA ALA A 27 7.61 -7.69 35.33
C ALA A 27 8.83 -8.61 35.21
N GLU A 28 8.65 -9.81 34.63
CA GLU A 28 9.77 -10.73 34.37
C GLU A 28 10.79 -10.20 33.34
N GLN A 29 10.39 -9.27 32.47
CA GLN A 29 11.27 -8.68 31.45
C GLN A 29 12.03 -7.45 31.94
N PHE A 30 11.56 -6.78 32.99
CA PHE A 30 12.21 -5.60 33.54
C PHE A 30 13.33 -6.01 34.52
N ARG A 31 14.56 -6.05 34.01
CA ARG A 31 15.77 -6.49 34.72
C ARG A 31 16.88 -5.44 34.56
N PRO A 32 16.76 -4.28 35.24
CA PRO A 32 17.61 -3.11 35.03
C PRO A 32 19.11 -3.38 35.29
N GLU A 33 19.44 -4.46 36.00
CA GLU A 33 20.80 -4.95 36.22
C GLU A 33 21.49 -5.51 34.96
N GLU A 34 20.71 -5.95 33.96
CA GLU A 34 21.24 -6.41 32.67
C GLU A 34 21.51 -5.23 31.73
N THR A 35 22.78 -4.99 31.39
CA THR A 35 23.23 -3.75 30.71
C THR A 35 23.75 -3.93 29.29
N THR A 36 23.55 -5.10 28.68
CA THR A 36 23.78 -5.26 27.23
C THR A 36 22.86 -4.32 26.44
N ARG A 37 23.20 -4.03 25.17
CA ARG A 37 22.41 -3.09 24.37
C ARG A 37 20.98 -3.60 24.18
N GLU A 38 20.85 -4.88 23.89
CA GLU A 38 19.58 -5.59 23.73
C GLU A 38 18.78 -5.60 25.05
N ALA A 39 19.44 -5.90 26.18
CA ALA A 39 18.78 -5.89 27.49
C ALA A 39 18.34 -4.49 27.91
N THR A 40 19.16 -3.47 27.64
CA THR A 40 18.82 -2.08 27.96
C THR A 40 17.58 -1.63 27.18
N PHE A 41 17.46 -1.98 25.90
CA PHE A 41 16.26 -1.68 25.12
C PHE A 41 15.04 -2.48 25.60
N ARG A 42 15.22 -3.77 25.95
CA ARG A 42 14.16 -4.56 26.59
C ARG A 42 13.66 -3.88 27.87
N ASN A 43 14.57 -3.45 28.73
CA ASN A 43 14.26 -2.77 29.99
C ASN A 43 13.57 -1.42 29.76
N LEU A 44 13.99 -0.64 28.75
CA LEU A 44 13.32 0.60 28.37
C LEU A 44 11.89 0.35 27.89
N ASN A 45 11.67 -0.67 27.05
CA ASN A 45 10.34 -1.06 26.59
C ASN A 45 9.44 -1.54 27.74
N ALA A 46 9.99 -2.34 28.65
CA ALA A 46 9.29 -2.79 29.85
C ALA A 46 8.95 -1.62 30.78
N ALA A 47 9.89 -0.72 31.02
CA ALA A 47 9.65 0.49 31.82
C ALA A 47 8.55 1.38 31.20
N PHE A 48 8.53 1.53 29.87
CA PHE A 48 7.46 2.23 29.17
C PHE A 48 6.09 1.59 29.42
N LEU A 49 5.95 0.27 29.21
CA LEU A 49 4.70 -0.45 29.43
C LEU A 49 4.24 -0.42 30.91
N ILE A 50 5.18 -0.56 31.86
CA ILE A 50 4.93 -0.39 33.30
C ILE A 50 4.46 1.04 33.61
N SER A 51 5.04 2.06 32.97
CA SER A 51 4.64 3.46 33.19
C SER A 51 3.21 3.77 32.75
N LEU A 52 2.66 2.99 31.80
CA LEU A 52 1.26 3.08 31.35
C LEU A 52 0.27 2.41 32.33
N CYS A 53 0.76 1.55 33.23
CA CYS A 53 -0.04 0.94 34.30
C CYS A 53 -0.27 1.88 35.50
N GLY A 54 0.44 3.01 35.53
CA GLY A 54 0.40 3.97 36.62
C GLY A 54 1.01 3.45 37.93
N SER A 55 0.91 4.25 38.98
CA SER A 55 1.51 3.97 40.30
C SER A 55 0.94 2.76 41.03
N SER A 56 -0.07 2.10 40.47
CA SER A 56 -0.63 0.86 41.00
C SER A 56 0.23 -0.37 40.68
N HIS A 57 1.10 -0.27 39.67
CA HIS A 57 2.01 -1.35 39.32
C HIS A 57 3.20 -1.42 40.32
N PRO A 58 3.57 -2.59 40.86
CA PRO A 58 4.62 -2.73 41.88
C PRO A 58 5.97 -2.11 41.46
N LEU A 59 6.34 -2.27 40.19
CA LEU A 59 7.60 -1.79 39.62
C LEU A 59 7.54 -0.35 39.09
N TYR A 60 6.44 0.39 39.29
CA TYR A 60 6.27 1.72 38.67
C TYR A 60 7.38 2.71 39.05
N SER A 61 7.70 2.83 40.35
CA SER A 61 8.72 3.77 40.82
C SER A 61 10.12 3.43 40.29
N GLU A 62 10.43 2.14 40.17
CA GLU A 62 11.72 1.66 39.66
C GLU A 62 11.84 1.90 38.14
N ALA A 63 10.78 1.61 37.38
CA ALA A 63 10.70 1.92 35.95
C ALA A 63 10.88 3.42 35.66
N GLU A 64 10.23 4.28 36.44
CA GLU A 64 10.38 5.74 36.32
C GLU A 64 11.81 6.20 36.65
N HIS A 65 12.45 5.58 37.64
CA HIS A 65 13.84 5.88 37.99
C HIS A 65 14.79 5.45 36.87
N PHE A 66 14.60 4.24 36.34
CA PHE A 66 15.37 3.71 35.21
C PHE A 66 15.29 4.62 33.99
N ILE A 67 14.09 5.08 33.60
CA ILE A 67 13.92 6.02 32.47
C ILE A 67 14.68 7.33 32.74
N LYS A 68 14.59 7.89 33.96
CA LYS A 68 15.28 9.14 34.33
C LYS A 68 16.80 9.01 34.31
N ASP A 69 17.34 7.88 34.74
CA ASP A 69 18.77 7.63 34.73
C ASP A 69 19.30 7.34 33.33
N LEU A 70 18.57 6.53 32.56
CA LEU A 70 18.92 6.25 31.17
C LEU A 70 18.90 7.54 30.32
N LYS A 71 18.03 8.51 30.65
CA LYS A 71 17.96 9.80 29.95
C LYS A 71 19.25 10.62 30.04
N LYS A 72 20.07 10.38 31.06
CA LYS A 72 21.38 11.03 31.24
C LYS A 72 22.43 10.47 30.28
N GLN A 73 22.16 9.34 29.63
CA GLN A 73 23.06 8.68 28.69
C GLN A 73 22.73 9.12 27.24
N PRO A 74 23.69 9.73 26.51
CA PRO A 74 23.44 10.26 25.16
C PRO A 74 22.93 9.20 24.17
N ASP A 75 23.46 7.97 24.24
CA ASP A 75 23.15 6.88 23.30
C ASP A 75 21.68 6.44 23.32
N TRP A 76 20.95 6.76 24.40
CA TRP A 76 19.57 6.33 24.63
C TRP A 76 18.56 7.47 24.53
N LYS A 77 19.02 8.70 24.30
CA LYS A 77 18.19 9.90 24.34
C LYS A 77 17.00 9.81 23.38
N ASP A 78 17.23 9.47 22.12
CA ASP A 78 16.19 9.43 21.10
C ASP A 78 15.12 8.36 21.40
N ALA A 79 15.54 7.20 21.89
CA ALA A 79 14.62 6.13 22.29
C ALA A 79 13.76 6.52 23.50
N ILE A 80 14.36 7.19 24.48
CA ILE A 80 13.64 7.67 25.66
C ILE A 80 12.68 8.79 25.30
N ASP A 81 13.13 9.76 24.50
CA ASP A 81 12.29 10.88 24.07
C ASP A 81 11.10 10.35 23.24
N PHE A 82 11.31 9.32 22.42
CA PHE A 82 10.23 8.62 21.72
C PHE A 82 9.22 7.97 22.67
N PHE A 83 9.64 7.12 23.62
CA PHE A 83 8.69 6.47 24.53
C PHE A 83 8.02 7.45 25.49
N CYS A 84 8.73 8.47 25.96
CA CYS A 84 8.14 9.56 26.74
C CYS A 84 7.05 10.27 25.93
N ARG A 85 7.32 10.60 24.66
CA ARG A 85 6.34 11.24 23.78
C ARG A 85 5.14 10.34 23.52
N CYS A 86 5.35 9.06 23.25
CA CYS A 86 4.27 8.08 23.08
C CYS A 86 3.38 8.01 24.33
N ARG A 87 3.98 7.98 25.53
CA ARG A 87 3.22 7.95 26.79
C ARG A 87 2.32 9.18 26.95
N SER A 88 2.85 10.38 26.70
CA SER A 88 2.06 11.61 26.76
C SER A 88 0.89 11.57 25.76
N LEU A 89 1.18 11.22 24.51
CA LEU A 89 0.17 11.16 23.45
C LEU A 89 -0.92 10.11 23.72
N ILE A 90 -0.57 8.94 24.27
CA ILE A 90 -1.56 7.93 24.66
C ILE A 90 -2.56 8.49 25.66
N ILE A 91 -2.07 9.15 26.71
CA ILE A 91 -2.92 9.68 27.77
C ILE A 91 -3.81 10.79 27.21
N GLU A 92 -3.23 11.72 26.44
CA GLU A 92 -3.95 12.81 25.78
C GLU A 92 -5.05 12.27 24.84
N GLU A 93 -4.71 11.31 23.98
CA GLU A 93 -5.62 10.75 22.97
C GLU A 93 -6.78 9.96 23.60
N ILE A 94 -6.54 9.21 24.69
CA ILE A 94 -7.60 8.53 25.44
C ILE A 94 -8.52 9.54 26.14
N GLU A 95 -7.96 10.57 26.77
CA GLU A 95 -8.75 11.60 27.48
C GLU A 95 -9.58 12.45 26.51
N GLU A 96 -9.00 12.86 25.39
CA GLU A 96 -9.69 13.56 24.30
C GLU A 96 -10.82 12.70 23.74
N ARG A 97 -10.54 11.44 23.39
CA ARG A 97 -11.56 10.56 22.82
C ARG A 97 -12.72 10.27 23.78
N CYS A 98 -12.45 10.09 25.07
CA CYS A 98 -13.50 9.93 26.08
C CYS A 98 -14.36 11.19 26.28
N THR A 99 -13.81 12.35 25.95
CA THR A 99 -14.51 13.64 26.05
C THR A 99 -15.39 13.86 24.82
N GLU A 100 -14.90 13.50 23.63
CA GLU A 100 -15.58 13.74 22.36
C GLU A 100 -16.58 12.64 21.97
N ASP A 101 -16.33 11.40 22.38
CA ASP A 101 -17.15 10.23 22.03
C ASP A 101 -17.62 9.48 23.27
N ARG A 102 -18.94 9.54 23.46
CA ARG A 102 -19.64 8.87 24.54
C ARG A 102 -19.59 7.35 24.40
N ASP A 103 -19.69 6.82 23.18
CA ASP A 103 -19.72 5.36 22.95
C ASP A 103 -18.34 4.75 23.23
N PHE A 104 -17.27 5.45 22.86
CA PHE A 104 -15.91 5.08 23.26
C PHE A 104 -15.73 5.07 24.77
N ARG A 105 -16.18 6.13 25.45
CA ARG A 105 -16.11 6.21 26.92
C ARG A 105 -16.86 5.06 27.59
N GLU A 106 -18.09 4.78 27.15
CA GLU A 106 -18.88 3.67 27.68
C GLU A 106 -18.18 2.33 27.44
N SER A 107 -17.59 2.13 26.25
CA SER A 107 -16.82 0.92 25.94
C SER A 107 -15.59 0.74 26.85
N LEU A 108 -14.85 1.81 27.13
CA LEU A 108 -13.70 1.77 28.04
C LEU A 108 -14.12 1.50 29.50
N ASP A 109 -15.21 2.13 29.96
CA ASP A 109 -15.75 1.89 31.30
C ASP A 109 -16.22 0.44 31.46
N GLN A 110 -16.91 -0.11 30.46
CA GLN A 110 -17.34 -1.51 30.44
C GLN A 110 -16.16 -2.47 30.43
N LEU A 111 -15.13 -2.20 29.61
CA LEU A 111 -13.91 -3.01 29.60
C LEU A 111 -13.21 -2.97 30.97
N CYS A 112 -13.09 -1.81 31.60
CA CYS A 112 -12.51 -1.65 32.93
C CYS A 112 -13.28 -2.46 33.99
N LEU A 113 -14.61 -2.43 33.97
CA LEU A 113 -15.44 -3.24 34.86
C LEU A 113 -15.27 -4.74 34.57
N TRP A 114 -15.21 -5.11 33.29
CA TRP A 114 -15.04 -6.50 32.86
C TRP A 114 -13.75 -7.11 33.40
N VAL A 115 -12.61 -6.43 33.23
CA VAL A 115 -11.28 -6.96 33.61
C VAL A 115 -11.04 -7.00 35.12
N LYS A 116 -11.82 -6.24 35.91
CA LYS A 116 -11.74 -6.26 37.37
C LYS A 116 -12.29 -7.55 37.99
N ASP A 117 -13.19 -8.25 37.30
CA ASP A 117 -13.74 -9.52 37.77
C ASP A 117 -12.95 -10.70 37.19
N PRO A 118 -12.16 -11.44 38.00
CA PRO A 118 -11.37 -12.57 37.51
C PRO A 118 -12.19 -13.68 36.84
N ARG A 119 -13.49 -13.81 37.18
CA ARG A 119 -14.36 -14.83 36.59
C ARG A 119 -14.62 -14.56 35.11
N ASN A 120 -14.66 -13.28 34.72
CA ASN A 120 -14.86 -12.86 33.34
C ASN A 120 -13.68 -13.24 32.44
N LEU A 121 -12.46 -13.22 32.99
CA LEU A 121 -11.23 -13.51 32.24
C LEU A 121 -11.14 -14.98 31.79
N ASN A 122 -11.90 -15.88 32.41
CA ASN A 122 -12.05 -17.26 31.94
C ASN A 122 -12.79 -17.36 30.59
N ASN A 123 -13.58 -16.34 30.23
CA ASN A 123 -14.20 -16.24 28.91
C ASN A 123 -13.29 -15.45 27.96
N ARG A 124 -12.29 -16.14 27.39
CA ARG A 124 -11.31 -15.53 26.49
C ARG A 124 -11.97 -14.84 25.29
N THR A 125 -12.97 -15.46 24.67
CA THR A 125 -13.65 -14.93 23.48
C THR A 125 -14.36 -13.61 23.78
N GLU A 126 -15.14 -13.55 24.86
CA GLU A 126 -15.83 -12.31 25.25
C GLU A 126 -14.82 -11.23 25.69
N THR A 127 -13.76 -11.63 26.39
CA THR A 127 -12.68 -10.71 26.77
C THR A 127 -11.99 -10.09 25.56
N ILE A 128 -11.73 -10.87 24.50
CA ILE A 128 -11.21 -10.34 23.23
C ILE A 128 -12.18 -9.32 22.61
N LYS A 129 -13.49 -9.61 22.61
CA LYS A 129 -14.50 -8.66 22.11
C LYS A 129 -14.46 -7.35 22.88
N LYS A 130 -14.47 -7.41 24.22
CA LYS A 130 -14.39 -6.21 25.07
C LYS A 130 -13.12 -5.39 24.87
N VAL A 131 -11.97 -6.03 24.73
CA VAL A 131 -10.71 -5.32 24.41
C VAL A 131 -10.80 -4.64 23.05
N ARG A 132 -11.36 -5.32 22.05
CA ARG A 132 -11.48 -4.80 20.69
C ARG A 132 -12.51 -3.70 20.54
N GLU A 133 -13.60 -3.69 21.32
CA GLU A 133 -14.55 -2.58 21.35
C GLU A 133 -13.84 -1.22 21.57
N VAL A 134 -12.72 -1.22 22.31
CA VAL A 134 -11.90 -0.03 22.56
C VAL A 134 -10.79 0.16 21.53
N PHE A 135 -9.99 -0.88 21.25
CA PHE A 135 -8.75 -0.73 20.48
C PHE A 135 -8.86 -1.05 18.99
N PHE A 136 -9.85 -1.87 18.59
CA PHE A 136 -10.01 -2.38 17.22
C PHE A 136 -11.47 -2.77 16.94
N PRO A 137 -12.41 -1.80 16.93
CA PRO A 137 -13.85 -2.07 16.86
C PRO A 137 -14.24 -2.84 15.59
N GLU A 138 -13.50 -2.65 14.50
CA GLU A 138 -13.70 -3.33 13.22
C GLU A 138 -13.56 -4.85 13.36
N GLY A 139 -12.77 -5.32 14.33
CA GLY A 139 -12.52 -6.74 14.58
C GLY A 139 -13.50 -7.42 15.53
N VAL A 140 -14.46 -6.71 16.13
CA VAL A 140 -15.37 -7.27 17.16
C VAL A 140 -16.29 -8.32 16.56
N SER A 141 -16.93 -8.00 15.43
CA SER A 141 -17.98 -8.84 14.85
C SER A 141 -17.47 -9.89 13.85
N LEU A 142 -16.16 -9.99 13.63
CA LEU A 142 -15.56 -10.80 12.56
C LEU A 142 -15.25 -12.26 12.96
N PHE A 143 -15.32 -12.59 14.25
CA PHE A 143 -15.07 -13.96 14.72
C PHE A 143 -16.30 -14.88 14.64
N GLU A 144 -17.48 -14.32 14.43
CA GLU A 144 -18.76 -15.02 14.44
C GLU A 144 -19.50 -14.73 13.13
N GLN A 145 -20.37 -15.66 12.70
CA GLN A 145 -21.27 -15.45 11.56
C GLN A 145 -20.56 -15.06 10.25
N ARG A 146 -19.46 -15.74 9.91
CA ARG A 146 -18.65 -15.48 8.71
C ARG A 146 -19.50 -15.30 7.43
N GLU A 147 -20.38 -16.24 7.13
CA GLU A 147 -21.23 -16.18 5.93
C GLU A 147 -22.17 -14.96 5.94
N ASP A 148 -22.77 -14.63 7.09
CA ASP A 148 -23.63 -13.46 7.21
C ASP A 148 -22.85 -12.17 6.99
N LYS A 149 -21.60 -12.10 7.49
CA LYS A 149 -20.70 -10.95 7.28
C LYS A 149 -20.26 -10.81 5.83
N ILE A 150 -19.96 -11.93 5.16
CA ILE A 150 -19.63 -11.96 3.74
C ILE A 150 -20.83 -11.43 2.92
N ASN A 151 -22.03 -11.93 3.20
CA ASN A 151 -23.24 -11.51 2.49
C ASN A 151 -23.61 -10.06 2.77
N ALA A 152 -23.49 -9.60 4.02
CA ALA A 152 -23.70 -8.21 4.39
C ALA A 152 -22.72 -7.28 3.66
N LEU A 153 -21.44 -7.65 3.57
CA LEU A 153 -20.45 -6.87 2.85
C LEU A 153 -20.73 -6.86 1.34
N ARG A 154 -21.07 -8.01 0.73
CA ARG A 154 -21.49 -8.06 -0.69
C ARG A 154 -22.69 -7.16 -0.97
N LYS A 155 -23.69 -7.17 -0.10
CA LYS A 155 -24.84 -6.27 -0.19
C LYS A 155 -24.42 -4.80 -0.14
N LYS A 156 -23.58 -4.44 0.83
CA LYS A 156 -22.98 -3.10 0.95
C LYS A 156 -22.22 -2.66 -0.29
N ARG A 157 -21.58 -3.60 -0.97
CA ARG A 157 -20.83 -3.36 -2.20
C ARG A 157 -21.68 -3.43 -3.48
N THR A 158 -22.95 -3.78 -3.40
CA THR A 158 -23.78 -3.99 -4.58
C THR A 158 -24.07 -2.69 -5.30
N ILE A 159 -23.86 -2.68 -6.62
CA ILE A 159 -24.23 -1.60 -7.53
C ILE A 159 -25.31 -2.12 -8.46
N ARG A 160 -26.42 -1.39 -8.56
CA ARG A 160 -27.43 -1.57 -9.61
C ARG A 160 -27.01 -0.77 -10.84
N ILE A 161 -26.68 -1.45 -11.92
CA ILE A 161 -26.26 -0.84 -13.18
C ILE A 161 -27.46 -0.13 -13.81
N THR A 162 -27.29 1.16 -14.08
CA THR A 162 -28.28 1.98 -14.80
C THR A 162 -27.91 2.15 -16.27
N ARG A 163 -26.61 2.09 -16.58
CA ARG A 163 -26.09 2.19 -17.94
C ARG A 163 -24.74 1.48 -18.04
N SER A 164 -24.65 0.48 -18.92
CA SER A 164 -23.36 -0.13 -19.26
C SER A 164 -22.46 0.86 -20.01
N ASN A 165 -21.14 0.65 -19.98
CA ASN A 165 -20.21 1.47 -20.75
C ASN A 165 -20.60 1.42 -22.25
N PRO A 166 -20.93 2.56 -22.90
CA PRO A 166 -21.32 2.57 -24.31
C PRO A 166 -20.15 2.30 -25.27
N ALA A 167 -18.91 2.44 -24.80
CA ALA A 167 -17.71 2.15 -25.55
C ALA A 167 -16.72 1.38 -24.66
N PRO A 168 -16.93 0.07 -24.38
CA PRO A 168 -15.96 -0.75 -23.67
C PRO A 168 -14.62 -0.77 -24.42
N ILE A 169 -13.54 -1.17 -23.73
CA ILE A 169 -12.27 -1.47 -24.39
C ILE A 169 -12.51 -2.58 -25.43
N LYS A 170 -12.06 -2.40 -26.67
CA LYS A 170 -12.23 -3.39 -27.75
C LYS A 170 -10.92 -4.09 -28.08
N ASP A 171 -9.82 -3.35 -28.08
CA ASP A 171 -8.47 -3.83 -28.31
C ASP A 171 -7.57 -3.53 -27.11
N PRO A 172 -7.54 -4.41 -26.10
CA PRO A 172 -6.72 -4.21 -24.91
C PRO A 172 -5.22 -4.07 -25.21
N ALA A 173 -4.71 -4.58 -26.34
CA ALA A 173 -3.29 -4.47 -26.66
C ALA A 173 -2.88 -3.04 -27.05
N ASN A 174 -3.80 -2.28 -27.66
CA ASN A 174 -3.56 -0.92 -28.13
C ASN A 174 -4.23 0.15 -27.23
N GLU A 175 -5.39 -0.16 -26.65
CA GLU A 175 -6.17 0.78 -25.83
C GLU A 175 -5.73 0.83 -24.36
N ILE A 176 -4.93 -0.13 -23.88
CA ILE A 176 -4.45 -0.17 -22.48
C ILE A 176 -2.93 0.00 -22.44
N LEU A 177 -2.48 1.00 -21.67
CA LEU A 177 -1.08 1.13 -21.28
C LEU A 177 -0.81 0.27 -20.04
N PHE A 178 -0.01 -0.78 -20.18
CA PHE A 178 0.40 -1.57 -19.02
C PHE A 178 1.51 -0.84 -18.27
N THR A 179 1.44 -0.87 -16.94
CA THR A 179 2.43 -0.19 -16.11
C THR A 179 2.91 -1.07 -14.96
N SER A 180 4.16 -0.87 -14.54
CA SER A 180 4.69 -1.51 -13.34
C SER A 180 5.77 -0.66 -12.70
N ASN A 181 5.98 -0.85 -11.41
CA ASN A 181 7.13 -0.30 -10.71
C ASN A 181 8.25 -1.34 -10.62
N VAL A 182 9.49 -0.85 -10.68
CA VAL A 182 10.72 -1.57 -10.43
C VAL A 182 11.41 -0.87 -9.27
N LEU A 183 11.65 -1.60 -8.19
CA LEU A 183 12.25 -1.05 -6.97
C LEU A 183 13.64 -1.68 -6.83
N LEU A 184 14.70 -0.89 -6.86
CA LEU A 184 16.08 -1.39 -6.82
C LEU A 184 16.77 -1.10 -5.48
N THR A 185 17.57 -2.06 -5.02
CA THR A 185 18.40 -1.90 -3.82
C THR A 185 19.78 -2.50 -3.97
N VAL A 186 20.68 -2.09 -3.09
CA VAL A 186 22.04 -2.61 -3.02
C VAL A 186 22.02 -4.12 -2.70
N PRO A 187 23.06 -4.88 -3.08
CA PRO A 187 23.19 -6.29 -2.70
C PRO A 187 23.14 -6.47 -1.17
N SER A 188 22.73 -7.67 -0.73
CA SER A 188 22.80 -8.04 0.70
C SER A 188 24.21 -7.80 1.27
N PRO A 189 24.35 -7.37 2.54
CA PRO A 189 25.66 -7.22 3.21
C PRO A 189 26.51 -8.49 3.22
N THR A 190 25.88 -9.67 3.07
CA THR A 190 26.57 -10.97 2.99
C THR A 190 27.07 -11.30 1.58
N THR A 191 26.61 -10.57 0.57
CA THR A 191 26.96 -10.81 -0.84
C THR A 191 28.30 -10.18 -1.18
N ARG A 192 29.20 -10.96 -1.76
CA ARG A 192 30.49 -10.46 -2.27
C ARG A 192 30.29 -9.82 -3.65
N ILE A 193 30.40 -8.50 -3.73
CA ILE A 193 30.20 -7.73 -4.98
C ILE A 193 31.10 -8.23 -6.11
N ASP A 194 32.36 -8.58 -5.81
CA ASP A 194 33.32 -9.06 -6.80
C ASP A 194 32.85 -10.31 -7.56
N ASN A 195 32.00 -11.13 -6.94
CA ASN A 195 31.44 -12.35 -7.51
C ASN A 195 30.19 -12.11 -8.37
N LEU A 196 29.63 -10.90 -8.37
CA LEU A 196 28.43 -10.58 -9.15
C LEU A 196 28.73 -10.57 -10.64
N ALA A 197 27.80 -11.07 -11.45
CA ALA A 197 27.87 -11.06 -12.90
C ALA A 197 27.57 -9.66 -13.49
N LEU A 198 28.31 -8.65 -13.04
CA LEU A 198 28.17 -7.24 -13.40
C LEU A 198 29.48 -6.71 -14.03
N PRO A 199 29.41 -5.69 -14.90
CA PRO A 199 30.59 -4.97 -15.36
C PRO A 199 31.43 -4.38 -14.21
N GLU A 200 32.76 -4.38 -14.34
CA GLU A 200 33.70 -3.92 -13.28
C GLU A 200 33.47 -2.46 -12.84
N HIS A 201 33.06 -1.58 -13.74
CA HIS A 201 32.72 -0.20 -13.41
C HIS A 201 31.48 -0.12 -12.49
N MET A 202 30.48 -1.01 -12.68
CA MET A 202 29.30 -1.08 -11.81
C MET A 202 29.64 -1.66 -10.44
N LYS A 203 30.52 -2.67 -10.39
CA LYS A 203 31.02 -3.25 -9.12
C LYS A 203 31.73 -2.21 -8.27
N SER A 204 32.63 -1.44 -8.88
CA SER A 204 33.35 -0.35 -8.22
C SER A 204 32.38 0.67 -7.61
N ARG A 205 31.36 1.07 -8.38
CA ARG A 205 30.33 2.00 -7.93
C ARG A 205 29.48 1.45 -6.79
N LEU A 206 29.09 0.17 -6.85
CA LEU A 206 28.31 -0.48 -5.78
C LEU A 206 29.04 -0.48 -4.43
N HIS A 207 30.37 -0.64 -4.42
CA HIS A 207 31.15 -0.54 -3.18
C HIS A 207 31.05 0.82 -2.49
N GLU A 208 30.91 1.89 -3.27
CA GLU A 208 30.72 3.25 -2.75
C GLU A 208 29.29 3.43 -2.24
N ILE A 209 28.30 3.03 -3.04
CA ILE A 209 26.87 3.17 -2.75
C ILE A 209 26.47 2.40 -1.48
N MET A 210 27.04 1.21 -1.25
CA MET A 210 26.75 0.41 -0.05
C MET A 210 27.14 1.10 1.28
N ARG A 211 27.89 2.21 1.22
CA ARG A 211 28.23 3.03 2.40
C ARG A 211 27.27 4.20 2.60
N GLU A 212 26.40 4.47 1.62
CA GLU A 212 25.39 5.52 1.71
C GLU A 212 24.26 5.10 2.65
N PRO A 213 23.60 6.06 3.32
CA PRO A 213 22.36 5.76 4.02
C PRO A 213 21.24 5.43 3.02
N GLN A 214 20.44 4.42 3.34
CA GLN A 214 19.19 4.15 2.64
C GLN A 214 18.20 5.31 2.85
N ILE A 215 17.58 5.78 1.77
CA ILE A 215 16.66 6.93 1.76
C ILE A 215 15.19 6.52 1.69
N TYR A 216 14.87 5.37 1.10
CA TYR A 216 13.49 4.85 0.96
C TYR A 216 13.38 3.38 1.37
N TRP A 217 12.21 2.97 1.87
CA TRP A 217 11.94 1.60 2.34
C TRP A 217 10.81 0.98 1.55
N TYR A 218 11.17 0.02 0.71
CA TYR A 218 10.26 -0.75 -0.13
C TYR A 218 10.05 -2.17 0.42
N ASP A 219 8.93 -2.80 0.08
CA ASP A 219 8.52 -4.09 0.62
C ASP A 219 9.39 -5.27 0.17
N HIS A 220 9.77 -5.28 -1.11
CA HIS A 220 10.62 -6.30 -1.72
C HIS A 220 11.44 -5.69 -2.88
N PRO A 221 12.37 -4.76 -2.59
CA PRO A 221 13.22 -4.21 -3.64
C PRO A 221 14.16 -5.29 -4.20
N ILE A 222 14.35 -5.26 -5.51
CA ILE A 222 15.23 -6.15 -6.27
C ILE A 222 16.68 -5.76 -6.00
N GLN A 223 17.46 -6.70 -5.51
CA GLN A 223 18.89 -6.50 -5.26
C GLN A 223 19.65 -6.44 -6.60
N ILE A 224 20.53 -5.44 -6.74
CA ILE A 224 21.43 -5.36 -7.90
C ILE A 224 22.31 -6.62 -7.96
N GLY A 225 22.39 -7.25 -9.13
CA GLY A 225 23.18 -8.46 -9.34
C GLY A 225 22.53 -9.75 -8.86
N VAL A 226 21.24 -9.72 -8.51
CA VAL A 226 20.46 -10.94 -8.29
C VAL A 226 20.48 -11.83 -9.54
N GLU A 227 20.49 -13.15 -9.34
CA GLU A 227 20.37 -14.14 -10.42
C GLU A 227 19.13 -13.87 -11.26
N THR A 228 19.23 -14.07 -12.57
CA THR A 228 18.17 -13.78 -13.54
C THR A 228 16.86 -14.52 -13.23
N GLU A 229 16.94 -15.76 -12.75
CA GLU A 229 15.81 -16.60 -12.36
C GLU A 229 15.05 -16.04 -11.16
N LYS A 230 15.72 -15.22 -10.34
CA LYS A 230 15.17 -14.56 -9.15
C LYS A 230 14.89 -13.06 -9.41
N ASN A 231 15.10 -12.58 -10.63
CA ASN A 231 14.86 -11.18 -10.97
C ASN A 231 13.39 -10.97 -11.33
N GLU A 232 12.64 -10.31 -10.43
CA GLU A 232 11.21 -10.05 -10.61
C GLU A 232 10.91 -9.32 -11.93
N VAL A 233 11.76 -8.38 -12.39
CA VAL A 233 11.52 -7.67 -13.66
C VAL A 233 11.49 -8.62 -14.85
N VAL A 234 12.48 -9.52 -14.93
CA VAL A 234 12.55 -10.52 -15.98
C VAL A 234 11.34 -11.47 -15.89
N TYR A 235 10.98 -11.87 -14.67
CA TYR A 235 9.86 -12.77 -14.44
C TYR A 235 8.52 -12.18 -14.89
N GLY A 236 8.15 -11.01 -14.37
CA GLY A 236 6.88 -10.36 -14.67
C GLY A 236 6.73 -10.01 -16.15
N LEU A 237 7.80 -9.50 -16.79
CA LEU A 237 7.77 -9.20 -18.22
C LEU A 237 7.67 -10.47 -19.09
N LYS A 238 8.34 -11.56 -18.71
CA LYS A 238 8.13 -12.88 -19.37
C LYS A 238 6.69 -13.35 -19.22
N GLY A 239 6.10 -13.20 -18.04
CA GLY A 239 4.70 -13.55 -17.78
C GLY A 239 3.73 -12.75 -18.63
N LEU A 240 3.92 -11.43 -18.74
CA LEU A 240 3.12 -10.58 -19.62
C LEU A 240 3.32 -10.94 -21.10
N ASP A 241 4.56 -11.18 -21.54
CA ASP A 241 4.88 -11.58 -22.91
C ASP A 241 4.18 -12.89 -23.31
N GLN A 242 4.23 -13.90 -22.43
CA GLN A 242 3.53 -15.18 -22.60
C GLN A 242 2.01 -14.99 -22.64
N ALA A 243 1.47 -14.09 -21.81
CA ALA A 243 0.06 -13.76 -21.86
C ALA A 243 -0.32 -13.19 -23.23
N VAL A 244 0.48 -12.27 -23.79
CA VAL A 244 0.25 -11.71 -25.14
C VAL A 244 0.40 -12.77 -26.23
N GLU A 245 1.39 -13.66 -26.12
CA GLU A 245 1.54 -14.78 -27.07
C GLU A 245 0.28 -15.66 -27.08
N PHE A 246 -0.29 -15.95 -25.91
CA PHE A 246 -1.53 -16.69 -25.77
C PHE A 246 -2.70 -15.96 -26.46
N GLU A 247 -2.86 -14.66 -26.24
CA GLU A 247 -3.93 -13.87 -26.87
C GLU A 247 -3.81 -13.85 -28.40
N LYS A 248 -2.58 -13.80 -28.93
CA LYS A 248 -2.32 -13.90 -30.37
C LYS A 248 -2.71 -15.27 -30.94
N LYS A 249 -2.42 -16.35 -30.22
CA LYS A 249 -2.82 -17.71 -30.61
C LYS A 249 -4.34 -17.87 -30.61
N LYS A 250 -5.03 -17.21 -29.69
CA LYS A 250 -6.51 -17.20 -29.59
C LYS A 250 -7.17 -16.27 -30.61
N GLY A 251 -6.43 -15.35 -31.21
CA GLY A 251 -6.94 -14.34 -32.15
C GLY A 251 -7.61 -13.14 -31.46
N VAL A 252 -7.38 -12.96 -30.15
CA VAL A 252 -7.84 -11.80 -29.38
C VAL A 252 -6.98 -10.58 -29.71
N VAL A 253 -5.68 -10.79 -29.93
CA VAL A 253 -4.68 -9.79 -30.32
C VAL A 253 -4.13 -10.13 -31.70
N GLU A 254 -3.90 -9.15 -32.55
CA GLU A 254 -3.31 -9.38 -33.88
C GLU A 254 -1.86 -9.86 -33.78
N LYS A 255 -1.42 -10.65 -34.76
CA LYS A 255 -0.14 -11.37 -34.71
C LYS A 255 1.08 -10.45 -34.54
N ASP A 256 1.06 -9.30 -35.20
CA ASP A 256 2.20 -8.37 -35.25
C ASP A 256 2.12 -7.27 -34.17
N THR A 257 0.99 -7.14 -33.47
CA THR A 257 0.80 -6.15 -32.42
C THR A 257 1.73 -6.41 -31.25
N LYS A 258 2.36 -5.36 -30.72
CA LYS A 258 3.12 -5.41 -29.48
C LYS A 258 2.41 -4.58 -28.42
N VAL A 259 2.44 -5.08 -27.18
CA VAL A 259 1.85 -4.39 -26.04
C VAL A 259 2.86 -3.44 -25.40
N HIS A 260 2.44 -2.21 -25.13
CA HIS A 260 3.29 -1.23 -24.46
C HIS A 260 3.27 -1.42 -22.93
N CYS A 261 4.45 -1.51 -22.33
CA CYS A 261 4.64 -1.61 -20.88
C CYS A 261 5.61 -0.54 -20.38
N VAL A 262 5.16 0.33 -19.49
CA VAL A 262 5.97 1.39 -18.86
C VAL A 262 6.42 0.95 -17.47
N LEU A 263 7.71 0.99 -17.23
CA LEU A 263 8.36 0.67 -15.97
C LEU A 263 8.83 1.97 -15.30
N SER A 264 8.28 2.29 -14.13
CA SER A 264 8.86 3.32 -13.26
C SER A 264 9.97 2.71 -12.42
N VAL A 265 11.16 3.31 -12.40
CA VAL A 265 12.32 2.76 -11.67
C VAL A 265 12.64 3.64 -10.47
N SER A 266 12.42 3.08 -9.27
CA SER A 266 12.74 3.73 -8.00
C SER A 266 13.92 3.05 -7.33
N VAL A 267 14.68 3.79 -6.53
CA VAL A 267 15.88 3.25 -5.86
C VAL A 267 15.90 3.52 -4.36
N THR A 268 16.54 2.65 -3.60
CA THR A 268 16.66 2.81 -2.14
C THR A 268 17.82 3.72 -1.70
N HIS A 269 18.79 3.99 -2.58
CA HIS A 269 20.01 4.76 -2.29
C HIS A 269 20.26 5.77 -3.41
N ALA A 270 20.72 6.97 -3.07
CA ALA A 270 20.88 8.06 -4.03
C ALA A 270 21.88 7.73 -5.13
N GLY A 271 22.98 7.03 -4.82
CA GLY A 271 23.97 6.66 -5.83
C GLY A 271 23.50 5.62 -6.85
N LEU A 272 22.35 4.95 -6.62
CA LEU A 272 21.79 3.98 -7.58
C LEU A 272 21.10 4.65 -8.80
N HIS A 273 20.65 5.91 -8.71
CA HIS A 273 19.88 6.57 -9.79
C HIS A 273 20.61 6.46 -11.14
N ASP A 274 21.88 6.84 -11.18
CA ASP A 274 22.68 6.90 -12.40
C ASP A 274 23.00 5.53 -13.02
N MET A 275 22.84 4.44 -12.27
CA MET A 275 23.15 3.09 -12.76
C MET A 275 21.91 2.21 -12.95
N ALA A 276 20.75 2.63 -12.43
CA ALA A 276 19.52 1.86 -12.45
C ALA A 276 19.09 1.47 -13.87
N ARG A 277 19.06 2.44 -14.80
CA ARG A 277 18.73 2.21 -16.21
C ARG A 277 19.71 1.24 -16.87
N ALA A 278 21.01 1.52 -16.77
CA ALA A 278 22.05 0.69 -17.39
C ALA A 278 22.03 -0.76 -16.87
N TYR A 279 21.76 -0.96 -15.57
CA TYR A 279 21.57 -2.28 -14.99
C TYR A 279 20.39 -3.02 -15.62
N LEU A 280 19.21 -2.38 -15.68
CA LEU A 280 18.01 -3.00 -16.21
C LEU A 280 18.13 -3.31 -17.70
N GLU A 281 18.75 -2.43 -18.48
CA GLU A 281 19.04 -2.68 -19.89
C GLU A 281 19.95 -3.90 -20.07
N ASP A 282 21.03 -4.03 -19.29
CA ASP A 282 21.92 -5.20 -19.37
C ASP A 282 21.19 -6.50 -18.99
N VAL A 283 20.35 -6.46 -17.96
CA VAL A 283 19.52 -7.61 -17.55
C VAL A 283 18.53 -8.00 -18.66
N LEU A 284 17.81 -7.04 -19.24
CA LEU A 284 16.75 -7.31 -20.19
C LEU A 284 17.27 -7.64 -21.60
N ARG A 285 18.39 -7.06 -22.04
CA ARG A 285 19.01 -7.42 -23.34
C ARG A 285 19.50 -8.86 -23.40
N LYS A 286 19.83 -9.45 -22.25
CA LYS A 286 20.20 -10.87 -22.17
C LYS A 286 19.00 -11.79 -22.37
N GLU A 287 17.78 -11.26 -22.24
CA GLU A 287 16.54 -12.02 -22.27
C GLU A 287 15.86 -12.01 -23.64
N LYS A 288 16.16 -13.04 -24.44
CA LYS A 288 15.65 -13.18 -25.82
C LYS A 288 14.21 -13.69 -25.91
N SER A 289 13.57 -13.98 -24.78
CA SER A 289 12.21 -14.53 -24.76
C SER A 289 11.13 -13.46 -24.87
N ILE A 290 11.41 -12.20 -24.51
CA ILE A 290 10.42 -11.11 -24.54
C ILE A 290 10.36 -10.54 -25.96
N LYS A 291 9.30 -10.84 -26.71
CA LYS A 291 9.19 -10.56 -28.16
C LYS A 291 7.93 -9.77 -28.54
N HIS A 292 6.94 -9.75 -27.65
CA HIS A 292 5.61 -9.22 -27.88
C HIS A 292 5.35 -7.93 -27.12
N LEU A 293 6.37 -7.38 -26.45
CA LEU A 293 6.29 -6.16 -25.67
C LEU A 293 7.17 -5.05 -26.27
N ASN A 294 6.72 -3.81 -26.09
CA ASN A 294 7.56 -2.62 -26.14
C ASN A 294 7.72 -2.13 -24.69
N VAL A 295 8.95 -2.11 -24.19
CA VAL A 295 9.24 -1.83 -22.78
C VAL A 295 9.92 -0.47 -22.67
N TYR A 296 9.36 0.40 -21.85
CA TYR A 296 9.86 1.75 -21.59
C TYR A 296 10.30 1.85 -20.14
N ILE A 297 11.52 2.33 -19.88
CA ILE A 297 12.02 2.60 -18.53
C ILE A 297 11.98 4.11 -18.29
N LEU A 298 11.30 4.53 -17.23
CA LEU A 298 11.31 5.92 -16.74
C LEU A 298 11.96 5.96 -15.36
N THR A 299 13.08 6.67 -15.26
CA THR A 299 13.77 7.01 -14.03
C THR A 299 13.32 8.38 -13.53
N GLU A 300 13.78 8.79 -12.35
CA GLU A 300 13.48 10.13 -11.82
C GLU A 300 14.00 11.24 -12.75
N SER A 301 15.18 11.06 -13.35
CA SER A 301 15.71 12.03 -14.31
C SER A 301 14.82 12.17 -15.55
N ASP A 302 14.19 11.09 -16.03
CA ASP A 302 13.25 11.19 -17.15
C ASP A 302 11.96 11.92 -16.73
N ALA A 303 11.52 11.74 -15.48
CA ALA A 303 10.39 12.48 -14.93
C ALA A 303 10.71 13.97 -14.79
N ASP A 304 11.92 14.33 -14.36
CA ASP A 304 12.40 15.71 -14.31
C ASP A 304 12.41 16.34 -15.71
N THR A 305 12.97 15.65 -16.71
CA THR A 305 12.94 16.10 -18.12
C THR A 305 11.51 16.26 -18.64
N LEU A 306 10.61 15.31 -18.33
CA LEU A 306 9.20 15.42 -18.68
C LEU A 306 8.56 16.68 -18.10
N ILE A 307 8.88 17.01 -16.85
CA ILE A 307 8.35 18.19 -16.17
C ILE A 307 8.94 19.46 -16.78
N ASP A 308 10.26 19.56 -16.87
CA ASP A 308 10.96 20.79 -17.23
C ASP A 308 10.84 21.15 -18.70
N GLU A 309 10.84 20.16 -19.60
CA GLU A 309 10.83 20.42 -21.04
C GLU A 309 9.42 20.41 -21.66
N ILE A 310 8.45 19.81 -20.96
CA ILE A 310 7.10 19.60 -21.51
C ILE A 310 6.02 20.20 -20.61
N LEU A 311 5.89 19.74 -19.36
CA LEU A 311 4.74 20.13 -18.52
C LEU A 311 4.82 21.57 -18.01
N ASN A 312 5.96 22.02 -17.49
CA ASN A 312 6.16 23.39 -17.00
C ASN A 312 6.01 24.41 -18.14
N PRO A 313 6.62 24.21 -19.32
CA PRO A 313 6.37 25.07 -20.49
C PRO A 313 4.90 25.11 -20.89
N ALA A 314 4.20 23.96 -20.90
CA ALA A 314 2.77 23.91 -21.19
C ALA A 314 1.93 24.66 -20.14
N ALA A 315 2.22 24.47 -18.86
CA ALA A 315 1.51 25.13 -17.77
C ALA A 315 1.70 26.66 -17.81
N MET A 316 2.91 27.13 -18.13
CA MET A 316 3.19 28.55 -18.33
C MET A 316 2.44 29.11 -19.54
N HIS A 317 2.44 28.40 -20.66
CA HIS A 317 1.83 28.86 -21.91
C HIS A 317 0.29 28.88 -21.85
N TYR A 318 -0.34 27.80 -21.34
CA TYR A 318 -1.80 27.63 -21.40
C TYR A 318 -2.54 28.08 -20.14
N LEU A 319 -1.89 28.06 -18.97
CA LEU A 319 -2.53 28.30 -17.68
C LEU A 319 -1.97 29.52 -16.92
N ASP A 320 -0.93 30.20 -17.44
CA ASP A 320 -0.17 31.26 -16.75
C ASP A 320 0.29 30.82 -15.34
N SER A 321 0.56 29.51 -15.17
CA SER A 321 1.10 28.96 -13.93
C SER A 321 2.60 29.20 -13.87
N LYS A 322 3.05 29.89 -12.82
CA LYS A 322 4.47 30.26 -12.60
C LYS A 322 5.15 29.45 -11.49
N ASP A 323 4.44 28.49 -10.90
CA ASP A 323 4.96 27.64 -9.83
C ASP A 323 5.55 26.36 -10.44
N GLU A 324 6.79 26.48 -10.95
CA GLU A 324 7.51 25.39 -11.63
C GLU A 324 7.85 24.22 -10.68
N ASP A 325 7.95 24.50 -9.37
CA ASP A 325 8.24 23.49 -8.34
C ASP A 325 7.03 22.62 -7.98
N LEU A 326 5.82 23.02 -8.38
CA LEU A 326 4.59 22.35 -7.94
C LEU A 326 4.46 20.94 -8.53
N LEU A 327 4.82 20.77 -9.80
CA LEU A 327 4.75 19.48 -10.49
C LEU A 327 5.86 18.53 -10.03
N HIS A 328 7.08 19.05 -9.80
CA HIS A 328 8.21 18.30 -9.21
C HIS A 328 7.85 17.61 -7.89
N LYS A 329 6.98 18.23 -7.08
CA LYS A 329 6.56 17.65 -5.80
C LYS A 329 5.65 16.42 -5.92
N ILE A 330 4.93 16.26 -7.03
CA ILE A 330 3.89 15.22 -7.18
C ILE A 330 4.13 14.23 -8.31
N ILE A 331 4.85 14.63 -9.36
CA ILE A 331 5.20 13.80 -10.50
C ILE A 331 6.62 13.29 -10.27
N GLY A 332 6.80 11.97 -10.41
CA GLY A 332 8.10 11.33 -10.23
C GLY A 332 7.95 9.85 -9.89
N VAL A 333 9.07 9.15 -9.92
CA VAL A 333 9.16 7.71 -9.68
C VAL A 333 9.90 7.40 -8.38
N ASP A 334 10.71 8.31 -7.86
CA ASP A 334 11.34 8.15 -6.54
C ASP A 334 10.50 8.77 -5.42
N GLY A 335 10.68 8.24 -4.21
CA GLY A 335 9.90 8.65 -3.04
C GLY A 335 9.11 7.53 -2.37
N GLU A 336 8.19 7.96 -1.53
CA GLU A 336 7.15 7.10 -0.93
C GLU A 336 6.19 6.58 -2.01
N TYR A 337 5.56 5.43 -1.73
CA TYR A 337 4.80 4.69 -2.74
C TYR A 337 3.73 5.50 -3.49
N GLY A 338 3.09 6.45 -2.80
CA GLY A 338 2.02 7.27 -3.35
C GLY A 338 2.44 8.12 -4.56
N ARG A 339 3.68 8.64 -4.59
CA ARG A 339 4.17 9.48 -5.69
C ARG A 339 4.25 8.67 -6.99
N HIS A 340 4.98 7.57 -6.96
CA HIS A 340 5.18 6.75 -8.15
C HIS A 340 3.92 5.98 -8.57
N TYR A 341 3.08 5.53 -7.63
CA TYR A 341 1.82 4.86 -7.98
C TYR A 341 0.87 5.81 -8.72
N THR A 342 0.78 7.07 -8.28
CA THR A 342 -0.02 8.06 -9.00
C THR A 342 0.58 8.36 -10.37
N PHE A 343 1.90 8.52 -10.47
CA PHE A 343 2.60 8.70 -11.74
C PHE A 343 2.29 7.58 -12.75
N LEU A 344 2.36 6.31 -12.34
CA LEU A 344 2.05 5.17 -13.21
C LEU A 344 0.60 5.15 -13.73
N LYS A 345 -0.34 5.81 -13.05
CA LYS A 345 -1.69 6.02 -13.58
C LYS A 345 -1.74 7.24 -14.50
N ALA A 346 -1.20 8.37 -14.03
CA ALA A 346 -1.17 9.66 -14.71
C ALA A 346 -0.47 9.62 -16.08
N ILE A 347 0.58 8.81 -16.23
CA ILE A 347 1.33 8.68 -17.49
C ILE A 347 0.44 8.24 -18.65
N SER A 348 -0.69 7.56 -18.39
CA SER A 348 -1.61 7.18 -19.48
C SER A 348 -2.38 8.35 -20.09
N ALA A 349 -2.69 9.39 -19.31
CA ALA A 349 -3.28 10.62 -19.84
C ALA A 349 -2.25 11.39 -20.68
N PHE A 350 -1.00 11.47 -20.22
CA PHE A 350 0.10 12.04 -21.00
C PHE A 350 0.29 11.25 -22.32
N TRP A 351 0.30 9.92 -22.25
CA TRP A 351 0.46 9.04 -23.40
C TRP A 351 -0.65 9.23 -24.43
N GLN A 352 -1.91 9.35 -23.99
CA GLN A 352 -3.06 9.61 -24.86
C GLN A 352 -2.89 10.90 -25.66
N VAL A 353 -2.47 11.98 -25.01
CA VAL A 353 -2.35 13.30 -25.65
C VAL A 353 -1.15 13.36 -26.60
N PHE A 354 0.01 12.88 -26.16
CA PHE A 354 1.28 13.11 -26.87
C PHE A 354 1.72 11.97 -27.77
N ILE A 355 1.41 10.72 -27.42
CA ILE A 355 2.03 9.54 -28.04
C ILE A 355 1.03 8.77 -28.90
N ASN A 356 -0.06 8.30 -28.30
CA ASN A 356 -1.07 7.49 -28.96
C ASN A 356 -2.48 7.78 -28.41
N SER A 357 -3.31 8.44 -29.24
CA SER A 357 -4.69 8.81 -28.91
C SER A 357 -5.63 7.61 -28.70
N ASP A 358 -5.24 6.41 -29.16
CA ASP A 358 -6.04 5.19 -28.98
C ASP A 358 -5.96 4.64 -27.56
N VAL A 359 -4.99 5.09 -26.74
CA VAL A 359 -4.92 4.72 -25.32
C VAL A 359 -6.12 5.28 -24.57
N ARG A 360 -6.90 4.39 -23.96
CA ARG A 360 -8.14 4.71 -23.24
C ARG A 360 -8.12 4.27 -21.79
N GLY A 361 -7.15 3.44 -21.38
CA GLY A 361 -6.96 3.07 -19.98
C GLY A 361 -5.52 2.73 -19.64
N THR A 362 -5.27 2.56 -18.34
CA THR A 362 -4.03 2.04 -17.79
C THR A 362 -4.34 0.84 -16.90
N PHE A 363 -3.47 -0.16 -16.92
CA PHE A 363 -3.55 -1.31 -16.02
C PHE A 363 -2.19 -1.57 -15.40
N LYS A 364 -2.12 -1.49 -14.07
CA LYS A 364 -0.88 -1.74 -13.34
C LYS A 364 -0.79 -3.24 -13.03
N ILE A 365 0.38 -3.81 -13.30
CA ILE A 365 0.80 -5.15 -12.85
C ILE A 365 1.85 -5.03 -11.75
N ASP A 366 2.01 -6.08 -10.94
CA ASP A 366 3.22 -6.30 -10.15
C ASP A 366 4.07 -7.38 -10.84
N LEU A 367 5.39 -7.25 -10.76
CA LEU A 367 6.31 -8.11 -11.53
C LEU A 367 6.52 -9.50 -10.90
N ASP A 368 5.97 -9.73 -9.71
CA ASP A 368 5.85 -11.03 -9.05
C ASP A 368 4.49 -11.72 -9.33
N GLN A 369 3.68 -11.14 -10.23
CA GLN A 369 2.38 -11.64 -10.64
C GLN A 369 2.33 -11.95 -12.14
N VAL A 370 1.58 -12.98 -12.51
CA VAL A 370 1.39 -13.37 -13.92
C VAL A 370 -0.07 -13.69 -14.23
N PHE A 371 -0.49 -13.55 -15.49
CA PHE A 371 -1.82 -13.98 -15.92
C PHE A 371 -1.83 -15.51 -16.18
N PRO A 372 -2.58 -16.32 -15.40
CA PRO A 372 -2.65 -17.75 -15.61
C PRO A 372 -3.67 -18.08 -16.73
N GLN A 373 -3.30 -17.78 -17.97
CA GLN A 373 -4.21 -17.79 -19.13
C GLN A 373 -4.98 -19.11 -19.33
N ASN A 374 -4.33 -20.25 -19.10
CA ASN A 374 -4.98 -21.56 -19.26
C ASN A 374 -6.07 -21.77 -18.21
N GLU A 375 -5.76 -21.45 -16.95
CA GLU A 375 -6.68 -21.53 -15.82
C GLU A 375 -7.85 -20.56 -16.00
N LEU A 376 -7.57 -19.33 -16.48
CA LEU A 376 -8.57 -18.31 -16.77
C LEU A 376 -9.59 -18.84 -17.76
N VAL A 377 -9.14 -19.25 -18.95
CA VAL A 377 -10.04 -19.79 -19.98
C VAL A 377 -10.80 -21.02 -19.47
N ARG A 378 -10.16 -21.89 -18.69
CA ARG A 378 -10.78 -23.11 -18.16
C ARG A 378 -11.89 -22.83 -17.15
N GLU A 379 -11.71 -21.86 -16.25
CA GLU A 379 -12.62 -21.64 -15.11
C GLU A 379 -13.57 -20.45 -15.28
N THR A 380 -13.23 -19.49 -16.15
CA THR A 380 -14.05 -18.30 -16.44
C THR A 380 -14.60 -18.28 -17.87
N GLY A 381 -14.00 -19.05 -18.78
CA GLY A 381 -14.33 -19.06 -20.21
C GLY A 381 -13.63 -17.97 -21.03
N ALA A 382 -12.91 -17.06 -20.40
CA ALA A 382 -12.27 -15.91 -21.03
C ALA A 382 -10.79 -15.80 -20.63
N SER A 383 -9.98 -15.24 -21.52
CA SER A 383 -8.58 -14.88 -21.24
C SER A 383 -8.51 -13.54 -20.52
N ALA A 384 -7.32 -13.17 -20.02
CA ALA A 384 -7.12 -11.90 -19.34
C ALA A 384 -7.55 -10.69 -20.21
N PHE A 385 -7.20 -10.71 -21.51
CA PHE A 385 -7.53 -9.58 -22.38
C PHE A 385 -9.02 -9.52 -22.72
N GLU A 386 -9.70 -10.66 -22.81
CA GLU A 386 -11.15 -10.69 -22.96
C GLU A 386 -11.86 -10.11 -21.73
N HIS A 387 -11.36 -10.34 -20.51
CA HIS A 387 -11.89 -9.73 -19.29
C HIS A 387 -11.77 -8.20 -19.26
N PHE A 388 -10.74 -7.62 -19.89
CA PHE A 388 -10.65 -6.16 -20.03
C PHE A 388 -11.73 -5.54 -20.92
N ARG A 389 -12.39 -6.34 -21.77
CA ARG A 389 -13.46 -5.89 -22.68
C ARG A 389 -14.83 -5.80 -21.99
N THR A 390 -14.88 -6.04 -20.67
CA THR A 390 -16.11 -6.00 -19.89
C THR A 390 -16.84 -4.65 -20.01
N PRO A 391 -18.16 -4.63 -20.27
CA PRO A 391 -18.92 -3.38 -20.35
C PRO A 391 -19.19 -2.78 -18.97
N LEU A 392 -18.80 -3.46 -17.88
CA LEU A 392 -18.86 -2.92 -16.53
C LEU A 392 -17.78 -1.85 -16.28
N TRP A 393 -16.63 -1.96 -16.92
CA TRP A 393 -15.57 -0.95 -16.77
C TRP A 393 -15.96 0.30 -17.54
N GLY A 394 -16.25 1.39 -16.81
CA GLY A 394 -16.84 2.63 -17.32
C GLY A 394 -18.38 2.68 -17.26
N ALA A 395 -19.03 1.70 -16.61
CA ALA A 395 -20.48 1.73 -16.44
C ALA A 395 -20.93 2.73 -15.36
N GLU A 396 -22.20 3.11 -15.40
CA GLU A 396 -22.88 3.95 -14.40
C GLU A 396 -23.91 3.12 -13.64
N GLY A 397 -24.08 3.43 -12.36
CA GLY A 397 -25.06 2.74 -11.51
C GLY A 397 -25.40 3.48 -10.22
N LEU A 398 -26.14 2.79 -9.36
CA LEU A 398 -26.56 3.26 -8.04
C LEU A 398 -26.07 2.28 -6.97
N ASP A 399 -25.48 2.79 -5.90
CA ASP A 399 -25.13 1.98 -4.72
C ASP A 399 -26.35 1.64 -3.85
N GLU A 400 -26.15 0.96 -2.73
CA GLU A 400 -27.23 0.57 -1.82
C GLU A 400 -28.00 1.75 -1.19
N ASN A 401 -27.39 2.94 -1.20
CA ASN A 401 -27.96 4.18 -0.68
C ASN A 401 -28.49 5.09 -1.81
N ASP A 402 -28.66 4.54 -3.02
CA ASP A 402 -29.07 5.24 -4.25
C ASP A 402 -28.14 6.40 -4.65
N ASN A 403 -26.87 6.39 -4.21
CA ASN A 403 -25.89 7.36 -4.70
C ASN A 403 -25.43 6.96 -6.11
N ARG A 404 -25.20 7.96 -6.96
CA ARG A 404 -24.65 7.77 -8.31
C ARG A 404 -23.21 7.30 -8.25
N ILE A 405 -22.92 6.20 -8.95
CA ILE A 405 -21.61 5.59 -9.06
C ILE A 405 -21.17 5.55 -10.53
N GLU A 406 -19.90 5.81 -10.78
CA GLU A 406 -19.21 5.48 -12.03
C GLU A 406 -18.14 4.44 -11.76
N LEU A 407 -18.20 3.31 -12.48
CA LEU A 407 -17.25 2.21 -12.41
C LEU A 407 -16.04 2.45 -13.33
N GLY A 408 -15.46 3.66 -13.28
CA GLY A 408 -14.37 4.09 -14.16
C GLY A 408 -13.01 3.43 -13.88
N MET A 409 -12.89 2.76 -12.72
CA MET A 409 -11.73 1.95 -12.38
C MET A 409 -12.08 0.46 -12.49
N ILE A 410 -11.08 -0.41 -12.61
CA ILE A 410 -11.25 -1.87 -12.64
C ILE A 410 -10.29 -2.52 -11.66
N ALA A 411 -10.74 -3.56 -10.94
CA ALA A 411 -9.91 -4.32 -10.02
C ALA A 411 -10.11 -5.82 -10.24
N GLY A 412 -9.00 -6.51 -10.41
CA GLY A 412 -8.89 -7.96 -10.43
C GLY A 412 -8.75 -8.57 -9.03
N ALA A 413 -8.34 -9.83 -8.99
CA ALA A 413 -8.03 -10.57 -7.76
C ALA A 413 -6.73 -11.37 -7.91
N LEU A 414 -6.28 -11.93 -6.79
CA LEU A 414 -5.08 -12.75 -6.70
C LEU A 414 -5.42 -14.18 -6.27
N VAL A 415 -4.60 -15.12 -6.75
CA VAL A 415 -4.52 -16.49 -6.25
C VAL A 415 -3.05 -16.84 -6.04
N ASN A 416 -2.71 -17.51 -4.94
CA ASN A 416 -1.33 -17.94 -4.71
C ASN A 416 -0.92 -19.06 -5.67
N GLU A 417 0.36 -19.14 -6.02
CA GLU A 417 0.93 -20.24 -6.82
C GLU A 417 0.55 -21.63 -6.28
N GLU A 418 0.59 -21.80 -4.96
CA GLU A 418 0.31 -23.08 -4.30
C GLU A 418 -1.18 -23.44 -4.27
N ASP A 419 -2.06 -22.45 -4.42
CA ASP A 419 -3.52 -22.61 -4.32
C ASP A 419 -4.18 -22.74 -5.70
N ILE A 420 -3.52 -22.32 -6.76
CA ILE A 420 -4.08 -22.30 -8.12
C ILE A 420 -4.48 -23.68 -8.64
N GLY A 421 -3.81 -24.74 -8.17
CA GLY A 421 -4.15 -26.13 -8.51
C GLY A 421 -5.52 -26.59 -7.98
N ARG A 422 -6.11 -25.86 -7.02
CA ARG A 422 -7.46 -26.12 -6.50
C ARG A 422 -8.52 -25.37 -7.32
N SER A 423 -8.33 -24.07 -7.49
CA SER A 423 -9.17 -23.18 -8.31
C SER A 423 -8.57 -21.77 -8.29
N LEU A 424 -8.83 -20.99 -9.35
CA LEU A 424 -8.59 -19.55 -9.37
C LEU A 424 -9.33 -18.79 -8.25
N PHE A 425 -10.46 -19.32 -7.77
CA PHE A 425 -11.29 -18.69 -6.75
C PHE A 425 -10.94 -19.16 -5.33
N THR A 426 -9.73 -19.67 -5.13
CA THR A 426 -9.20 -19.96 -3.79
C THR A 426 -8.65 -18.66 -3.21
N PRO A 427 -9.16 -18.17 -2.06
CA PRO A 427 -8.73 -16.90 -1.50
C PRO A 427 -7.25 -16.94 -1.11
N ASP A 428 -6.50 -15.92 -1.53
CA ASP A 428 -5.08 -15.74 -1.21
C ASP A 428 -4.83 -15.46 0.28
N VAL A 429 -5.79 -14.80 0.93
CA VAL A 429 -5.84 -14.57 2.38
C VAL A 429 -6.98 -15.35 2.99
N SER A 430 -6.64 -16.31 3.86
CA SER A 430 -7.60 -17.12 4.60
C SER A 430 -7.90 -16.55 5.99
N PHE A 431 -9.07 -16.90 6.53
CA PHE A 431 -9.41 -16.54 7.90
C PHE A 431 -8.40 -17.14 8.89
N PRO A 432 -7.80 -16.32 9.76
CA PRO A 432 -6.81 -16.80 10.71
C PRO A 432 -7.42 -17.68 11.80
N GLY A 433 -6.57 -18.46 12.46
CA GLY A 433 -6.95 -19.21 13.66
C GLY A 433 -7.35 -18.31 14.84
N LYS A 434 -7.99 -18.90 15.86
CA LYS A 434 -8.48 -18.18 17.05
C LYS A 434 -7.41 -17.92 18.13
N ASN A 435 -6.15 -18.28 17.87
CA ASN A 435 -5.08 -18.14 18.85
C ASN A 435 -4.44 -16.75 18.77
N ILE A 436 -5.05 -15.78 19.48
CA ILE A 436 -4.60 -14.39 19.53
C ILE A 436 -3.60 -14.21 20.68
N CYS A 437 -2.47 -13.56 20.43
CA CYS A 437 -1.45 -13.28 21.44
C CYS A 437 -0.77 -11.90 21.27
N GLY A 438 -0.11 -11.42 22.33
CA GLY A 438 0.71 -10.22 22.27
C GLY A 438 -0.05 -8.99 21.72
N ASN A 439 0.52 -8.37 20.69
CA ASN A 439 -0.05 -7.17 20.05
C ASN A 439 -1.36 -7.42 19.27
N GLU A 440 -1.74 -8.67 19.00
CA GLU A 440 -2.96 -9.01 18.24
C GLU A 440 -4.25 -8.74 19.04
N TRP A 441 -4.14 -8.55 20.35
CA TRP A 441 -5.22 -8.05 21.20
C TRP A 441 -5.59 -6.60 20.88
N ILE A 442 -4.59 -5.80 20.49
CA ILE A 442 -4.77 -4.37 20.20
C ILE A 442 -5.21 -4.16 18.75
N PHE A 443 -4.71 -4.96 17.81
CA PHE A 443 -5.00 -4.79 16.40
C PHE A 443 -4.75 -6.09 15.62
N TYR A 444 -5.71 -6.48 14.77
CA TYR A 444 -5.63 -7.75 14.05
C TYR A 444 -6.23 -7.67 12.64
N SER A 445 -5.48 -7.05 11.72
CA SER A 445 -5.87 -6.91 10.32
C SER A 445 -6.09 -8.22 9.54
N PRO A 446 -5.52 -9.40 9.87
CA PRO A 446 -5.79 -10.60 9.08
C PRO A 446 -7.29 -10.98 9.00
N LEU A 447 -8.10 -10.63 10.02
CA LEU A 447 -9.55 -10.87 9.99
C LEU A 447 -10.29 -10.03 8.93
N PRO A 448 -10.24 -8.67 8.96
CA PRO A 448 -10.90 -7.88 7.94
C PRO A 448 -10.34 -8.14 6.54
N GLN A 449 -9.06 -8.50 6.43
CA GLN A 449 -8.44 -8.91 5.16
C GLN A 449 -9.09 -10.17 4.59
N ALA A 450 -9.18 -11.25 5.38
CA ALA A 450 -9.83 -12.48 4.95
C ALA A 450 -11.31 -12.27 4.59
N LEU A 451 -12.05 -11.48 5.38
CA LEU A 451 -13.45 -11.17 5.08
C LEU A 451 -13.59 -10.47 3.72
N SER A 452 -12.82 -9.42 3.48
CA SER A 452 -12.89 -8.69 2.21
C SER A 452 -12.35 -9.51 1.04
N THR A 453 -11.32 -10.36 1.21
CA THR A 453 -10.89 -11.28 0.14
C THR A 453 -12.05 -12.17 -0.31
N GLU A 454 -12.75 -12.81 0.63
CA GLU A 454 -13.84 -13.72 0.26
C GLU A 454 -15.11 -13.00 -0.23
N ALA A 455 -15.44 -11.86 0.37
CA ALA A 455 -16.64 -11.10 0.04
C ALA A 455 -16.48 -10.27 -1.23
N GLU A 456 -15.29 -9.74 -1.51
CA GLU A 456 -15.04 -8.81 -2.63
C GLU A 456 -14.24 -9.47 -3.75
N MET A 457 -13.08 -10.08 -3.45
CA MET A 457 -12.20 -10.63 -4.50
C MET A 457 -12.75 -11.92 -5.11
N MET A 458 -13.33 -12.79 -4.28
CA MET A 458 -13.79 -14.12 -4.69
C MET A 458 -15.27 -14.14 -5.13
N THR A 459 -15.91 -12.97 -5.27
CA THR A 459 -17.29 -12.91 -5.75
C THR A 459 -17.37 -13.40 -7.19
N ARG A 460 -18.41 -14.18 -7.48
CA ARG A 460 -18.67 -14.72 -8.82
C ARG A 460 -20.02 -14.22 -9.30
N TYR A 461 -20.09 -13.90 -10.59
CA TYR A 461 -21.34 -13.56 -11.23
C TYR A 461 -21.97 -14.79 -11.90
N GLY A 462 -23.28 -14.91 -11.79
CA GLY A 462 -24.06 -15.99 -12.40
C GLY A 462 -25.50 -15.57 -12.64
N GLU A 463 -26.44 -16.50 -12.72
CA GLU A 463 -27.86 -16.18 -12.92
C GLU A 463 -28.59 -15.71 -11.63
N GLY A 464 -27.85 -15.45 -10.55
CA GLY A 464 -28.37 -14.97 -9.28
C GLY A 464 -28.57 -13.44 -9.21
N GLU A 465 -28.67 -12.91 -8.00
CA GLU A 465 -28.82 -11.46 -7.77
C GLU A 465 -27.60 -10.68 -8.31
N LEU A 466 -26.39 -11.16 -8.06
CA LEU A 466 -25.17 -10.61 -8.64
C LEU A 466 -24.89 -11.31 -9.96
N ASN A 467 -25.29 -10.67 -11.05
CA ASN A 467 -25.26 -11.24 -12.40
C ASN A 467 -24.22 -10.63 -13.34
N GLY A 468 -23.48 -9.61 -12.89
CA GLY A 468 -22.45 -8.94 -13.68
C GLY A 468 -23.00 -8.17 -14.89
N ARG A 469 -24.32 -7.97 -14.97
CA ARG A 469 -25.00 -7.23 -16.04
C ARG A 469 -25.81 -6.07 -15.50
N ASP A 470 -26.83 -6.39 -14.70
CA ASP A 470 -27.73 -5.42 -14.07
C ASP A 470 -27.32 -5.12 -12.62
N ARG A 471 -26.57 -6.05 -12.01
CA ARG A 471 -26.05 -5.94 -10.66
C ARG A 471 -24.66 -6.54 -10.57
N CYS A 472 -23.74 -5.77 -10.00
CA CYS A 472 -22.36 -6.19 -9.73
C CYS A 472 -21.94 -5.69 -8.34
N ILE A 473 -20.71 -5.96 -7.93
CA ILE A 473 -20.14 -5.31 -6.74
C ILE A 473 -19.08 -4.27 -7.14
N GLN A 474 -18.97 -3.20 -6.36
CA GLN A 474 -17.80 -2.32 -6.35
C GLN A 474 -16.67 -2.93 -5.50
N ARG A 475 -15.42 -2.65 -5.85
CA ARG A 475 -14.26 -3.03 -5.03
C ARG A 475 -13.75 -1.84 -4.22
N VAL A 476 -13.50 -2.08 -2.94
CA VAL A 476 -12.66 -1.21 -2.11
C VAL A 476 -11.39 -1.93 -1.69
N HIS A 477 -11.48 -3.23 -1.42
CA HIS A 477 -10.30 -4.08 -1.35
C HIS A 477 -9.69 -4.21 -2.75
N VAL A 478 -8.57 -3.52 -2.97
CA VAL A 478 -7.74 -3.60 -4.16
C VAL A 478 -6.34 -4.06 -3.79
N THR A 479 -5.64 -4.57 -4.80
CA THR A 479 -4.24 -5.00 -4.75
C THR A 479 -3.48 -4.19 -5.81
N GLY A 480 -2.29 -3.69 -5.46
CA GLY A 480 -1.52 -2.77 -6.30
C GLY A 480 -1.32 -3.24 -7.74
N GLY A 481 -0.98 -4.51 -7.94
CA GLY A 481 -0.69 -5.11 -9.25
C GLY A 481 -1.87 -5.65 -10.06
N THR A 482 -3.13 -5.42 -9.66
CA THR A 482 -4.25 -5.94 -10.44
C THR A 482 -5.35 -4.91 -10.60
N CYS A 483 -4.99 -3.69 -10.99
CA CYS A 483 -5.98 -2.60 -11.08
C CYS A 483 -5.71 -1.62 -12.22
N GLY A 484 -6.78 -1.00 -12.71
CA GLY A 484 -6.74 -0.03 -13.80
C GLY A 484 -7.73 1.11 -13.67
N ILE A 485 -7.58 2.12 -14.51
CA ILE A 485 -8.49 3.26 -14.63
C ILE A 485 -8.57 3.71 -16.09
N LEU A 486 -9.78 4.10 -16.54
CA LEU A 486 -9.96 4.72 -17.85
C LEU A 486 -9.39 6.14 -17.85
N VAL A 487 -8.73 6.55 -18.91
CA VAL A 487 -8.14 7.89 -19.05
C VAL A 487 -9.20 8.99 -18.92
N GLU A 488 -10.43 8.73 -19.41
CA GLU A 488 -11.55 9.66 -19.24
C GLU A 488 -11.90 9.85 -17.76
N SER A 489 -12.06 8.76 -17.00
CA SER A 489 -12.33 8.81 -15.57
C SER A 489 -11.14 9.41 -14.80
N LEU A 490 -9.91 9.14 -15.23
CA LEU A 490 -8.71 9.74 -14.66
C LEU A 490 -8.71 11.26 -14.80
N ARG A 491 -8.99 11.80 -16.00
CA ARG A 491 -9.06 13.26 -16.27
C ARG A 491 -10.25 13.92 -15.57
N ARG A 492 -11.38 13.23 -15.47
CA ARG A 492 -12.63 13.71 -14.83
C ARG A 492 -12.54 13.77 -13.30
N TYR A 493 -12.10 12.68 -12.67
CA TYR A 493 -12.09 12.57 -11.20
C TYR A 493 -10.76 12.99 -10.59
N ARG A 494 -9.65 12.84 -11.33
CA ARG A 494 -8.30 13.18 -10.90
C ARG A 494 -7.89 12.49 -9.58
N PRO A 495 -8.12 11.17 -9.42
CA PRO A 495 -7.67 10.44 -8.25
C PRO A 495 -6.16 10.43 -8.15
N PHE A 496 -5.66 10.40 -6.92
CA PHE A 496 -4.24 10.40 -6.60
C PHE A 496 -4.00 9.82 -5.22
N THR A 497 -2.86 9.16 -5.06
CA THR A 497 -2.35 8.77 -3.75
C THR A 497 -1.40 9.86 -3.27
N PRO A 498 -1.61 10.45 -2.08
CA PRO A 498 -0.72 11.50 -1.60
C PRO A 498 0.73 11.03 -1.43
N THR A 499 1.68 11.93 -1.69
CA THR A 499 3.13 11.64 -1.67
C THR A 499 3.70 11.36 -0.28
N PHE A 500 2.88 11.44 0.78
CA PHE A 500 3.25 10.99 2.12
C PHE A 500 2.91 9.52 2.40
N ILE A 501 2.16 8.85 1.52
CA ILE A 501 1.79 7.45 1.69
C ILE A 501 2.92 6.55 1.21
N GLY A 502 3.58 5.88 2.15
CA GLY A 502 4.71 4.97 1.91
C GLY A 502 4.36 3.49 1.85
N ARG A 503 3.08 3.11 1.87
CA ARG A 503 2.62 1.72 1.82
C ARG A 503 1.11 1.68 1.56
N ALA A 504 0.65 0.67 0.83
CA ALA A 504 -0.77 0.46 0.51
C ALA A 504 -1.38 1.66 -0.25
N GLU A 505 -0.57 2.17 -1.16
CA GLU A 505 -0.84 3.29 -2.03
C GLU A 505 -2.06 3.07 -2.92
N ASP A 506 -2.29 1.82 -3.33
CA ASP A 506 -3.47 1.36 -4.07
C ASP A 506 -4.75 1.56 -3.27
N GLN A 507 -4.70 1.27 -1.97
CA GLN A 507 -5.83 1.43 -1.06
C GLN A 507 -6.09 2.89 -0.72
N ALA A 508 -5.04 3.72 -0.70
CA ALA A 508 -5.13 5.15 -0.47
C ALA A 508 -5.58 5.94 -1.72
N TYR A 509 -5.44 5.39 -2.92
CA TYR A 509 -5.72 6.11 -4.17
C TYR A 509 -7.17 6.59 -4.30
N ILE A 510 -8.12 5.73 -3.93
CA ILE A 510 -9.55 6.05 -4.03
C ILE A 510 -9.97 7.10 -2.98
N LEU A 511 -9.21 7.24 -1.88
CA LEU A 511 -9.53 8.18 -0.79
C LEU A 511 -9.56 9.63 -1.27
N SER A 512 -8.80 10.03 -2.28
CA SER A 512 -8.85 11.43 -2.74
C SER A 512 -10.15 11.81 -3.45
N VAL A 513 -10.98 10.81 -3.83
CA VAL A 513 -12.19 11.01 -4.63
C VAL A 513 -13.40 10.20 -4.15
N LEU A 514 -13.42 9.74 -2.89
CA LEU A 514 -14.50 8.87 -2.38
C LEU A 514 -15.88 9.47 -2.54
N LEU A 515 -16.02 10.77 -2.28
CA LEU A 515 -17.28 11.50 -2.32
C LEU A 515 -17.13 12.74 -3.22
N LYS A 516 -17.82 12.72 -4.37
CA LYS A 516 -17.95 13.89 -5.26
C LYS A 516 -19.42 14.12 -5.63
N GLU A 517 -20.05 15.07 -4.94
CA GLU A 517 -21.50 15.32 -5.02
C GLU A 517 -22.01 15.61 -6.44
N LYS A 518 -21.22 16.30 -7.28
CA LYS A 518 -21.69 16.77 -8.60
C LYS A 518 -21.52 15.77 -9.74
N SER A 519 -20.49 14.92 -9.69
CA SER A 519 -20.09 14.05 -10.81
C SER A 519 -20.52 12.60 -10.62
N GLY A 520 -21.02 12.24 -9.43
CA GLY A 520 -21.11 10.85 -9.00
C GLY A 520 -19.81 10.40 -8.32
N ASN A 521 -19.82 9.21 -7.74
CA ASN A 521 -18.67 8.67 -7.01
C ASN A 521 -17.93 7.66 -7.87
N LEU A 522 -16.61 7.85 -8.05
CA LEU A 522 -15.76 6.93 -8.79
C LEU A 522 -15.47 5.67 -7.97
N ARG A 523 -15.62 4.49 -8.58
CA ARG A 523 -15.39 3.18 -7.95
C ARG A 523 -14.69 2.20 -8.89
N TYR A 524 -14.13 1.15 -8.31
CA TYR A 524 -13.59 0.01 -9.04
C TYR A 524 -14.71 -0.98 -9.39
N ALA A 525 -14.86 -1.29 -10.68
CA ALA A 525 -15.58 -2.45 -11.15
C ALA A 525 -14.86 -3.72 -10.65
N HIS A 526 -15.61 -4.63 -10.04
CA HIS A 526 -15.12 -5.99 -9.85
C HIS A 526 -15.31 -6.79 -11.14
N GLU A 527 -14.19 -7.21 -11.75
CA GLU A 527 -14.20 -8.17 -12.85
C GLU A 527 -13.84 -9.56 -12.31
N ALA A 528 -14.84 -10.43 -12.17
CA ALA A 528 -14.73 -11.69 -11.42
C ALA A 528 -13.69 -12.66 -12.00
N GLY A 529 -13.45 -12.61 -13.31
CA GLY A 529 -12.45 -13.47 -13.95
C GLY A 529 -11.11 -12.79 -14.19
N LEU A 530 -10.92 -11.53 -13.81
CA LEU A 530 -9.61 -10.87 -13.92
C LEU A 530 -8.74 -11.28 -12.72
N ILE A 531 -8.12 -12.46 -12.79
CA ILE A 531 -7.33 -13.04 -11.70
C ILE A 531 -5.87 -13.20 -12.16
N MET A 532 -4.93 -12.75 -11.33
CA MET A 532 -3.49 -13.00 -11.51
C MET A 532 -2.97 -13.98 -10.47
N ARG A 533 -1.98 -14.78 -10.85
CA ARG A 533 -1.29 -15.70 -9.94
C ARG A 533 -0.14 -14.95 -9.27
N HIS A 534 -0.04 -15.06 -7.94
CA HIS A 534 1.01 -14.45 -7.14
C HIS A 534 2.09 -15.48 -6.76
N ASP A 535 3.32 -15.26 -7.21
CA ASP A 535 4.42 -16.23 -7.13
C ASP A 535 5.48 -15.82 -6.09
N LYS A 536 5.03 -15.25 -4.96
CA LYS A 536 5.89 -14.65 -3.93
C LYS A 536 6.97 -15.56 -3.36
N LYS A 537 6.69 -16.87 -3.24
CA LYS A 537 7.60 -17.84 -2.62
C LYS A 537 8.77 -18.21 -3.54
N SER A 538 8.63 -17.97 -4.84
CA SER A 538 9.62 -18.33 -5.86
C SER A 538 10.80 -17.34 -5.93
N PHE A 539 10.66 -16.11 -5.40
CA PHE A 539 11.68 -15.05 -5.55
C PHE A 539 12.56 -14.80 -4.32
N ALA A 540 12.13 -15.07 -3.07
CA ALA A 540 13.01 -14.75 -1.92
C ALA A 540 12.65 -15.37 -0.55
N GLY A 541 13.26 -16.49 -0.17
CA GLY A 541 13.27 -16.93 1.24
C GLY A 541 14.10 -16.03 2.17
N GLU A 542 15.20 -15.45 1.67
CA GLU A 542 16.13 -14.62 2.46
C GLU A 542 15.73 -13.14 2.51
N ALA A 543 15.31 -12.53 1.39
CA ALA A 543 14.89 -11.12 1.38
C ALA A 543 13.60 -10.89 2.20
N ILE A 544 12.70 -11.88 2.26
CA ILE A 544 11.50 -11.83 3.11
C ILE A 544 11.86 -11.78 4.61
N LYS A 545 12.92 -12.47 5.04
CA LYS A 545 13.38 -12.42 6.44
C LYS A 545 14.00 -11.07 6.78
N SER A 546 14.82 -10.50 5.90
CA SER A 546 15.41 -9.17 6.11
C SER A 546 14.39 -8.03 6.07
N ALA A 547 13.30 -8.17 5.30
CA ALA A 547 12.26 -7.15 5.16
C ALA A 547 11.14 -7.23 6.22
N HIS A 548 11.03 -8.31 7.00
CA HIS A 548 9.91 -8.53 7.94
C HIS A 548 9.76 -7.40 8.96
N THR A 549 10.85 -6.97 9.60
CA THR A 549 10.83 -5.85 10.56
C THR A 549 10.41 -4.55 9.88
N GLY A 550 10.94 -4.28 8.69
CA GLY A 550 10.57 -3.12 7.87
C GLY A 550 9.07 -3.09 7.52
N LYS A 551 8.51 -4.26 7.18
CA LYS A 551 7.07 -4.45 6.89
C LYS A 551 6.21 -4.16 8.12
N LEU A 552 6.58 -4.69 9.29
CA LEU A 552 5.85 -4.43 10.54
C LEU A 552 5.81 -2.94 10.87
N ILE A 553 6.95 -2.24 10.78
CA ILE A 553 7.00 -0.79 11.00
C ILE A 553 6.22 -0.05 9.91
N GLY A 554 6.24 -0.53 8.67
CA GLY A 554 5.40 -0.01 7.58
C GLY A 554 3.91 -0.06 7.89
N ASP A 555 3.41 -1.15 8.47
CA ASP A 555 2.01 -1.26 8.91
C ASP A 555 1.69 -0.31 10.07
N TYR A 556 2.64 -0.01 10.96
CA TYR A 556 2.46 0.99 12.02
C TYR A 556 2.37 2.41 11.45
N THR A 557 3.29 2.76 10.56
CA THR A 557 3.26 4.01 9.79
C THR A 557 1.95 4.16 9.03
N ARG A 558 1.48 3.07 8.42
CA ARG A 558 0.21 3.04 7.69
C ARG A 558 -0.97 3.44 8.59
N ILE A 559 -1.07 2.94 9.82
CA ILE A 559 -2.14 3.34 10.74
C ILE A 559 -2.10 4.85 11.02
N LEU A 560 -0.93 5.39 11.34
CA LEU A 560 -0.78 6.83 11.62
C LEU A 560 -1.21 7.67 10.42
N LEU A 561 -0.69 7.35 9.23
CA LEU A 561 -0.91 8.13 8.02
C LEU A 561 -2.34 7.99 7.50
N PHE A 562 -2.94 6.79 7.50
CA PHE A 562 -4.32 6.61 7.04
C PHE A 562 -5.31 7.33 7.97
N SER A 563 -5.06 7.29 9.29
CA SER A 563 -5.89 8.00 10.27
C SER A 563 -5.86 9.52 10.06
N TYR A 564 -4.68 10.09 9.83
CA TYR A 564 -4.56 11.53 9.56
C TYR A 564 -4.98 11.91 8.13
N TYR A 565 -4.84 10.99 7.17
CA TYR A 565 -5.32 11.21 5.82
C TYR A 565 -6.85 11.27 5.80
N ALA A 566 -7.55 10.35 6.47
CA ALA A 566 -9.01 10.42 6.62
C ALA A 566 -9.46 11.75 7.25
N LYS A 567 -8.73 12.26 8.25
CA LYS A 567 -8.98 13.60 8.84
C LYS A 567 -8.66 14.76 7.88
N ALA A 568 -7.85 14.55 6.86
CA ALA A 568 -7.41 15.58 5.92
C ALA A 568 -8.39 15.77 4.75
N LEU A 569 -9.20 14.74 4.47
CA LEU A 569 -10.24 14.74 3.44
C LEU A 569 -11.35 15.77 3.73
N PRO A 570 -12.11 16.21 2.71
CA PRO A 570 -13.14 17.22 2.88
C PRO A 570 -14.45 16.70 3.50
N TRP A 571 -14.56 15.41 3.76
CA TRP A 571 -15.70 14.75 4.42
C TRP A 571 -15.28 14.12 5.76
N SER A 572 -16.25 13.60 6.52
CA SER A 572 -15.96 13.11 7.89
C SER A 572 -15.17 11.80 7.90
N VAL A 573 -14.49 11.51 9.02
CA VAL A 573 -13.75 10.26 9.21
C VAL A 573 -14.73 9.07 9.23
N GLU A 574 -15.90 9.23 9.83
CA GLU A 574 -16.97 8.23 9.91
C GLU A 574 -17.47 7.89 8.51
N GLN A 575 -17.76 8.90 7.68
CA GLN A 575 -18.17 8.70 6.29
C GLN A 575 -17.08 8.02 5.47
N THR A 576 -15.81 8.42 5.67
CA THR A 576 -14.67 7.77 5.02
C THR A 576 -14.63 6.29 5.40
N LYS A 577 -14.59 5.99 6.70
CA LYS A 577 -14.47 4.63 7.24
C LYS A 577 -15.63 3.74 6.83
N ASP A 578 -16.87 4.22 6.89
CA ASP A 578 -18.03 3.46 6.47
C ASP A 578 -17.86 2.93 5.04
N ILE A 579 -17.37 3.78 4.12
CA ILE A 579 -17.14 3.35 2.73
C ILE A 579 -16.00 2.34 2.66
N ILE A 580 -14.89 2.53 3.38
CA ILE A 580 -13.66 1.75 3.18
C ILE A 580 -13.49 0.53 4.11
N ASP A 581 -14.39 0.34 5.05
CA ASP A 581 -14.42 -0.83 5.94
C ASP A 581 -14.83 -2.12 5.20
N PRO A 582 -14.35 -3.29 5.61
CA PRO A 582 -13.48 -3.51 6.77
C PRO A 582 -11.98 -3.54 6.41
N PHE A 583 -11.61 -3.77 5.14
CA PHE A 583 -10.23 -3.97 4.72
C PHE A 583 -9.32 -2.77 4.96
N THR A 584 -9.60 -1.67 4.27
CA THR A 584 -8.77 -0.45 4.34
C THR A 584 -9.08 0.32 5.61
N GLY A 585 -10.36 0.38 5.99
CA GLY A 585 -10.83 1.18 7.12
C GLY A 585 -10.34 0.70 8.48
N CYS A 586 -9.94 -0.57 8.62
CA CYS A 586 -9.29 -1.04 9.84
C CYS A 586 -7.96 -0.32 10.13
N PHE A 587 -7.30 0.28 9.14
CA PHE A 587 -6.08 1.09 9.34
C PHE A 587 -6.35 2.56 9.65
N VAL A 588 -7.62 2.99 9.68
CA VAL A 588 -8.02 4.34 10.12
C VAL A 588 -8.48 4.24 11.57
N SER A 589 -7.58 4.50 12.52
CA SER A 589 -7.91 4.47 13.95
C SER A 589 -8.37 5.85 14.44
N TYR A 590 -9.30 5.86 15.39
CA TYR A 590 -9.65 7.06 16.15
C TYR A 590 -8.61 7.39 17.23
N ILE A 591 -7.81 6.39 17.63
CA ILE A 591 -6.73 6.49 18.62
C ILE A 591 -5.39 5.96 18.03
N PRO A 592 -4.92 6.56 16.91
CA PRO A 592 -3.78 6.02 16.16
C PRO A 592 -2.47 5.97 16.94
N PHE A 593 -2.18 6.94 17.81
CA PHE A 593 -0.94 6.91 18.60
C PHE A 593 -0.96 5.77 19.60
N THR A 594 -2.09 5.57 20.28
CA THR A 594 -2.29 4.49 21.25
C THR A 594 -2.15 3.12 20.61
N VAL A 595 -2.84 2.89 19.49
CA VAL A 595 -2.75 1.61 18.78
C VAL A 595 -1.31 1.34 18.34
N VAL A 596 -0.63 2.31 17.74
CA VAL A 596 0.73 2.12 17.20
C VAL A 596 1.77 1.91 18.30
N SER A 597 1.74 2.73 19.35
CA SER A 597 2.69 2.61 20.46
C SER A 597 2.53 1.29 21.22
N LEU A 598 1.28 0.86 21.50
CA LEU A 598 1.03 -0.42 22.15
C LEU A 598 1.42 -1.59 21.24
N ARG A 599 1.12 -1.53 19.93
CA ARG A 599 1.52 -2.59 19.00
C ARG A 599 3.03 -2.77 18.95
N LEU A 600 3.79 -1.68 18.83
CA LEU A 600 5.25 -1.72 18.82
C LEU A 600 5.79 -2.34 20.11
N ALA A 601 5.33 -1.83 21.26
CA ALA A 601 5.85 -2.24 22.56
C ALA A 601 5.52 -3.71 22.90
N LEU A 602 4.28 -4.14 22.64
CA LEU A 602 3.85 -5.53 22.85
C LEU A 602 4.53 -6.49 21.88
N ARG A 603 4.75 -6.09 20.62
CA ARG A 603 5.47 -6.93 19.67
C ARG A 603 6.94 -7.09 20.04
N GLY A 604 7.60 -6.00 20.46
CA GLY A 604 8.96 -6.06 21.00
C GLY A 604 9.05 -6.99 22.21
N ALA A 605 8.15 -6.83 23.19
CA ALA A 605 8.09 -7.69 24.36
C ALA A 605 7.80 -9.16 24.03
N SER A 606 7.03 -9.43 22.97
CA SER A 606 6.80 -10.80 22.48
C SER A 606 8.09 -11.45 21.96
N PHE A 607 8.92 -10.72 21.21
CA PHE A 607 10.20 -11.24 20.74
C PHE A 607 11.16 -11.58 21.88
N PHE A 608 11.23 -10.74 22.92
CA PHE A 608 12.05 -11.04 24.10
C PHE A 608 11.53 -12.26 24.87
N LYS A 609 10.21 -12.39 25.02
CA LYS A 609 9.59 -13.58 25.62
C LYS A 609 9.93 -14.85 24.83
N ASP A 610 9.91 -14.78 23.51
CA ASP A 610 10.16 -15.92 22.63
C ASP A 610 11.66 -16.27 22.49
N GLY A 611 12.54 -15.63 23.27
CA GLY A 611 13.99 -15.89 23.24
C GLY A 611 14.68 -15.32 22.00
N LYS A 612 14.14 -14.26 21.40
CA LYS A 612 14.64 -13.63 20.17
C LYS A 612 15.08 -12.18 20.42
N PRO A 613 16.12 -11.96 21.23
CA PRO A 613 16.51 -10.61 21.69
C PRO A 613 16.95 -9.69 20.56
N ASN A 614 17.64 -10.20 19.54
CA ASN A 614 18.08 -9.39 18.40
C ASN A 614 16.89 -8.88 17.58
N GLU A 615 15.89 -9.72 17.32
CA GLU A 615 14.68 -9.34 16.60
C GLU A 615 13.85 -8.31 17.37
N GLY A 616 13.78 -8.45 18.70
CA GLY A 616 13.16 -7.47 19.59
C GLY A 616 13.90 -6.13 19.57
N PHE A 617 15.23 -6.15 19.67
CA PHE A 617 16.08 -4.97 19.59
C PHE A 617 15.95 -4.25 18.23
N ASP A 618 16.09 -4.99 17.13
CA ASP A 618 16.00 -4.45 15.76
C ASP A 618 14.64 -3.80 15.50
N LEU A 619 13.55 -4.45 15.92
CA LEU A 619 12.20 -3.89 15.79
C LEU A 619 12.06 -2.57 16.55
N LEU A 620 12.46 -2.56 17.83
CA LEU A 620 12.27 -1.39 18.67
C LEU A 620 13.18 -0.23 18.25
N GLN A 621 14.44 -0.52 17.87
CA GLN A 621 15.36 0.49 17.37
C GLN A 621 14.86 1.09 16.05
N MET A 622 14.49 0.25 15.07
CA MET A 622 13.97 0.72 13.79
C MET A 622 12.64 1.46 13.96
N GLY A 623 11.75 0.95 14.81
CA GLY A 623 10.46 1.52 15.13
C GLY A 623 10.60 2.91 15.74
N THR A 624 11.41 3.06 16.78
CA THR A 624 11.76 4.35 17.37
C THR A 624 12.24 5.33 16.31
N ASN A 625 13.25 4.96 15.52
CA ASN A 625 13.86 5.89 14.56
C ASN A 625 12.89 6.37 13.47
N ARG A 626 12.06 5.46 12.94
CA ARG A 626 11.12 5.78 11.86
C ARG A 626 9.86 6.45 12.37
N LEU A 627 9.25 5.93 13.43
CA LEU A 627 7.99 6.44 13.96
C LEU A 627 8.17 7.76 14.70
N HIS A 628 9.32 8.02 15.33
CA HIS A 628 9.54 9.29 16.04
C HIS A 628 9.35 10.51 15.13
N LYS A 629 9.92 10.48 13.92
CA LYS A 629 9.77 11.57 12.94
C LYS A 629 8.31 11.77 12.52
N ILE A 630 7.58 10.67 12.28
CA ILE A 630 6.19 10.71 11.86
C ILE A 630 5.30 11.21 12.99
N ILE A 631 5.44 10.67 14.20
CA ILE A 631 4.66 11.05 15.37
C ILE A 631 4.87 12.53 15.70
N ASN A 632 6.12 13.00 15.73
CA ASN A 632 6.41 14.40 15.99
C ASN A 632 5.68 15.28 14.98
N LYS A 633 5.87 15.02 13.68
CA LYS A 633 5.21 15.77 12.61
C LYS A 633 3.69 15.77 12.75
N LEU A 634 3.07 14.61 12.95
CA LEU A 634 1.61 14.48 13.08
C LEU A 634 1.04 15.15 14.34
N SER A 635 1.86 15.29 15.38
CA SER A 635 1.47 15.88 16.66
C SER A 635 1.71 17.40 16.77
N GLU A 636 2.32 18.04 15.77
CA GLU A 636 2.63 19.48 15.78
C GLU A 636 1.38 20.37 15.65
N THR A 637 0.38 19.92 14.90
CA THR A 637 -0.87 20.65 14.62
C THR A 637 -2.05 19.69 14.58
N SER A 638 -3.28 20.20 14.57
CA SER A 638 -4.49 19.37 14.55
C SER A 638 -4.55 18.41 13.35
N ASN A 639 -4.06 18.83 12.16
CA ASN A 639 -3.80 17.93 11.04
C ASN A 639 -2.81 18.54 10.03
N PRO A 640 -1.51 18.18 10.10
CA PRO A 640 -0.50 18.71 9.18
C PRO A 640 -0.60 18.17 7.75
N LEU A 641 -1.35 17.09 7.52
CA LEU A 641 -1.51 16.48 6.20
C LEU A 641 -2.55 17.21 5.35
N ARG A 642 -3.46 17.97 5.96
CA ARG A 642 -4.55 18.67 5.24
C ARG A 642 -4.04 19.66 4.21
N GLU A 643 -3.06 20.48 4.59
CA GLU A 643 -2.48 21.47 3.67
C GLU A 643 -1.67 20.80 2.57
N ARG A 644 -0.94 19.73 2.90
CA ARG A 644 -0.21 18.93 1.91
C ARG A 644 -1.17 18.29 0.90
N PHE A 645 -2.26 17.67 1.37
CA PHE A 645 -3.31 17.11 0.51
C PHE A 645 -3.87 18.15 -0.46
N ARG A 646 -4.25 19.34 0.02
CA ARG A 646 -4.81 20.42 -0.82
C ARG A 646 -3.81 20.92 -1.88
N LYS A 647 -2.53 21.03 -1.51
CA LYS A 647 -1.47 21.41 -2.46
C LYS A 647 -1.28 20.36 -3.55
N GLU A 648 -1.27 19.08 -3.18
CA GLU A 648 -1.15 17.98 -4.13
C GLU A 648 -2.38 17.88 -5.03
N GLU A 649 -3.59 18.05 -4.48
CA GLU A 649 -4.84 18.12 -5.26
C GLU A 649 -4.80 19.25 -6.30
N LYS A 650 -4.35 20.45 -5.90
CA LYS A 650 -4.17 21.58 -6.82
C LYS A 650 -3.15 21.27 -7.91
N ALA A 651 -2.04 20.62 -7.57
CA ALA A 651 -1.00 20.25 -8.52
C ALA A 651 -1.52 19.25 -9.56
N TRP A 652 -2.24 18.22 -9.12
CA TRP A 652 -2.88 17.26 -10.03
C TRP A 652 -3.94 17.91 -10.92
N ASN A 653 -4.69 18.88 -10.40
CA ASN A 653 -5.62 19.66 -11.23
C ASN A 653 -4.89 20.38 -12.37
N ILE A 654 -3.77 21.05 -12.07
CA ILE A 654 -2.94 21.72 -13.08
C ILE A 654 -2.44 20.72 -14.13
N PHE A 655 -1.96 19.54 -13.69
CA PHE A 655 -1.51 18.49 -14.60
C PHE A 655 -2.60 18.03 -15.58
N TYR A 656 -3.83 17.83 -15.14
CA TYR A 656 -4.90 17.41 -16.06
C TYR A 656 -5.43 18.59 -16.90
N ASP A 657 -5.55 19.79 -16.32
CA ASP A 657 -5.99 20.99 -17.03
C ASP A 657 -5.04 21.35 -18.17
N LEU A 658 -3.71 21.22 -17.97
CA LEU A 658 -2.75 21.50 -19.04
C LEU A 658 -2.85 20.45 -20.16
N LEU A 659 -3.06 19.17 -19.84
CA LEU A 659 -3.21 18.12 -20.85
C LEU A 659 -4.44 18.37 -21.72
N ASP A 660 -5.56 18.77 -21.12
CA ASP A 660 -6.77 19.18 -21.84
C ASP A 660 -6.47 20.34 -22.81
N LYS A 661 -5.72 21.35 -22.37
CA LYS A 661 -5.36 22.52 -23.19
C LYS A 661 -4.38 22.18 -24.32
N VAL A 662 -3.41 21.31 -24.06
CA VAL A 662 -2.47 20.86 -25.09
C VAL A 662 -3.20 20.02 -26.15
N GLU A 663 -4.12 19.15 -25.76
CA GLU A 663 -4.94 18.38 -26.69
C GLU A 663 -5.78 19.29 -27.61
N GLU A 664 -6.43 20.32 -27.04
CA GLU A 664 -7.12 21.37 -27.81
C GLU A 664 -6.16 22.12 -28.76
N GLY A 665 -4.92 22.37 -28.33
CA GLY A 665 -3.86 22.98 -29.15
C GLY A 665 -3.47 22.09 -30.34
N LEU A 666 -3.23 20.81 -30.09
CA LEU A 666 -2.89 19.81 -31.11
C LEU A 666 -4.00 19.66 -32.16
N GLN A 667 -5.27 19.64 -31.75
CA GLN A 667 -6.41 19.57 -32.66
C GLN A 667 -6.52 20.81 -33.56
N ARG A 668 -6.04 21.97 -33.10
CA ARG A 668 -6.01 23.22 -33.87
C ARG A 668 -4.72 23.41 -34.69
N GLY A 669 -3.77 22.49 -34.58
CA GLY A 669 -2.46 22.62 -35.22
C GLY A 669 -1.60 23.74 -34.64
N ASP A 670 -1.73 24.02 -33.34
CA ASP A 670 -0.91 25.00 -32.63
C ASP A 670 0.59 24.61 -32.70
N PRO A 671 1.47 25.46 -33.27
CA PRO A 671 2.90 25.17 -33.36
C PRO A 671 3.56 24.86 -32.02
N PHE A 672 3.11 25.49 -30.94
CA PHE A 672 3.66 25.24 -29.61
C PHE A 672 3.30 23.85 -29.10
N ALA A 673 2.02 23.44 -29.25
CA ALA A 673 1.58 22.09 -28.89
C ALA A 673 2.29 21.01 -29.71
N LEU A 674 2.54 21.27 -31.00
CA LEU A 674 3.26 20.36 -31.88
C LEU A 674 4.73 20.19 -31.46
N ASP A 675 5.42 21.28 -31.07
CA ASP A 675 6.78 21.21 -30.51
C ASP A 675 6.84 20.35 -29.25
N LEU A 676 5.91 20.57 -28.32
CA LEU A 676 5.79 19.77 -27.10
C LEU A 676 5.56 18.28 -27.40
N LYS A 677 4.75 17.98 -28.43
CA LYS A 677 4.50 16.60 -28.86
C LYS A 677 5.74 15.92 -29.42
N GLU A 678 6.58 16.63 -30.17
CA GLU A 678 7.83 16.05 -30.68
C GLU A 678 8.83 15.80 -29.54
N LYS A 679 8.97 16.72 -28.58
CA LYS A 679 9.77 16.50 -27.36
C LYS A 679 9.29 15.30 -26.56
N ALA A 680 7.98 15.18 -26.37
CA ALA A 680 7.38 14.03 -25.67
C ALA A 680 7.69 12.71 -26.39
N LYS A 681 7.58 12.67 -27.72
CA LYS A 681 7.92 11.46 -28.50
C LYS A 681 9.41 11.13 -28.41
N GLU A 682 10.28 12.13 -28.43
CA GLU A 682 11.72 11.93 -28.29
C GLU A 682 12.06 11.32 -26.92
N LEU A 683 11.53 11.89 -25.84
CA LEU A 683 11.70 11.37 -24.48
C LEU A 683 11.20 9.93 -24.34
N ILE A 684 10.01 9.62 -24.85
CA ILE A 684 9.47 8.26 -24.78
C ILE A 684 10.29 7.30 -25.64
N LYS A 685 10.79 7.73 -26.80
CA LYS A 685 11.66 6.90 -27.64
C LYS A 685 13.00 6.60 -27.00
N THR A 686 13.63 7.57 -26.31
CA THR A 686 14.90 7.32 -25.59
C THR A 686 14.69 6.45 -24.36
N SER A 687 13.47 6.43 -23.81
CA SER A 687 13.09 5.55 -22.71
C SER A 687 12.88 4.09 -23.11
N GLU A 688 12.68 3.81 -24.41
CA GLU A 688 12.42 2.47 -24.95
C GLU A 688 13.69 1.59 -24.91
N ILE A 689 13.56 0.37 -24.40
CA ILE A 689 14.66 -0.60 -24.41
C ILE A 689 14.68 -1.35 -25.73
N ASP A 690 15.82 -1.36 -26.39
CA ASP A 690 16.09 -2.30 -27.47
C ASP A 690 16.27 -3.72 -26.90
N LEU A 691 15.21 -4.52 -26.96
CA LEU A 691 15.21 -5.94 -26.56
C LEU A 691 15.91 -6.85 -27.60
N GLY A 692 16.51 -6.27 -28.65
CA GLY A 692 17.29 -6.98 -29.66
C GLY A 692 16.41 -7.77 -30.61
N THR A 693 15.90 -7.12 -31.66
CA THR A 693 15.42 -7.86 -32.84
C THR A 693 16.62 -8.31 -33.67
N LEU A 694 16.70 -9.62 -33.98
CA LEU A 694 17.50 -10.14 -35.08
C LEU A 694 17.11 -9.39 -36.36
N SER A 695 17.92 -8.41 -36.77
CA SER A 695 18.02 -8.05 -38.19
C SER A 695 18.63 -9.27 -38.88
N GLY A 696 17.77 -10.09 -39.48
CA GLY A 696 18.19 -11.17 -40.36
C GLY A 696 19.02 -10.59 -41.50
N HIS A 697 20.30 -10.96 -41.54
CA HIS A 697 21.12 -10.95 -42.74
C HIS A 697 21.17 -12.36 -43.32
#